data_AF-A0A972TXS0-F1
#
_entry.id   AF-A0A972TXS0-F1
#
_cell.length_a   1.000
_cell.length_b   1.000
_cell.length_c   1.000
_cell.angle_alpha   90.00
_cell.angle_beta   90.00
_cell.angle_gamma   90.00
#
_symmetry.space_group_name_H-M   'P 1'
#
loop_
_entity.id
_entity.type
_entity.pdbx_description
1 polymer ?
#
loop_
_entity_poly.entity_id
_entity_poly.type
_entity_poly.pdbx_seq_one_letter_code
_entity_poly.pdbx_strand_id
1 'polypeptide(L)'
;KVGALTGRHYNLFDYVGDPEADRVVVAMASGCDTIEETINHLNDSGERVGLVKVRLYLPFSREHFFRAVPATAERIAVLDRTKAPGAVGEPLYQDVCTAFQERGDVPVIVGGRFGLGSKDFTPTMVKAVYDNLRSRAPKNNFTVGITDDVTFHSLPLGEEIDPSPKGTVRCKFWGLGADGTVGANKNAIKIIGENTDMYAQAYFAYDAKKSGGITMSHLRFSPHKIQSPYLLKTSDFIACHNPAFVDQYEILEGIKTEGAFLLNSPWSLEDMETKLPDRVKRIIARKKLNFYNIDAVKIGAELGLGARINMIMQAAFFQIAGVIPPKDAFKYMKDAIKKTYGMKGKEIVQMNYAAVDKAVGALEKIAVPKAWETAGHEAYTTKDEPDFVKNVMRPILAQQGDTLPVSAMPTDGILPTGTTKYEKRGIAINVPEWQPENCIQCNQCSFVCPHAAIRPVLASEEDLKDAPKDFVTLDAAGKELKGLKYRIQVSTLDCTGCGNCAQVCPAKEKALIMKPLNTQTEIQVPNHVFSTKLPVLDDLMPLTSVKGSQFSQPLFEFSGACPGCGETPYVKVITQLFGDRMMIANATGCSSIYGGSAPSCPYTVNENGHGPAWANSLFEDNAEYGFGMELAVTQIRGKLADLIRQALEAGVSKELKDAFEGWLKNMNDAAGSKEFGAEIVELIEDAIDDPETEVIPQLSDILDKSDYLTKKSIWIFGGDGWAYDIGYGGLD
;
A
#
# COMPACT_ATOMS: atom_id res chain seq x y z
N LYS A 1 -25.23 -37.14 -8.13
CA LYS A 1 -24.91 -37.12 -9.59
C LYS A 1 -23.48 -36.67 -9.86
N VAL A 2 -23.06 -35.44 -9.48
CA VAL A 2 -21.69 -34.96 -9.71
C VAL A 2 -20.61 -35.85 -9.08
N GLY A 3 -20.81 -36.34 -7.85
CA GLY A 3 -19.84 -37.24 -7.21
C GLY A 3 -19.59 -38.54 -7.96
N ALA A 4 -20.64 -39.15 -8.55
CA ALA A 4 -20.50 -40.36 -9.36
C ALA A 4 -19.67 -40.13 -10.65
N LEU A 5 -19.70 -38.92 -11.21
CA LEU A 5 -18.94 -38.57 -12.41
C LEU A 5 -17.48 -38.23 -12.11
N THR A 6 -17.21 -37.65 -10.94
CA THR A 6 -15.92 -37.01 -10.63
C THR A 6 -15.11 -37.73 -9.56
N GLY A 7 -15.71 -38.68 -8.85
CA GLY A 7 -15.17 -39.27 -7.62
C GLY A 7 -15.17 -38.33 -6.42
N ARG A 8 -15.62 -37.07 -6.56
CA ARG A 8 -15.64 -36.06 -5.48
C ARG A 8 -17.04 -35.91 -4.91
N HIS A 9 -17.24 -36.44 -3.71
CA HIS A 9 -18.51 -36.43 -3.01
C HIS A 9 -18.65 -35.18 -2.14
N TYR A 10 -19.86 -34.61 -2.11
CA TYR A 10 -20.22 -33.44 -1.33
C TYR A 10 -21.62 -33.64 -0.76
N ASN A 11 -21.81 -33.23 0.50
CA ASN A 11 -23.11 -33.13 1.16
C ASN A 11 -23.46 -31.66 1.45
N LEU A 12 -24.63 -31.40 2.03
CA LEU A 12 -24.99 -30.04 2.47
C LEU A 12 -24.05 -29.54 3.59
N PHE A 13 -23.66 -30.48 4.45
CA PHE A 13 -22.66 -30.33 5.50
C PHE A 13 -21.74 -31.55 5.43
N ASP A 14 -20.43 -31.35 5.29
CA ASP A 14 -19.45 -32.44 5.28
C ASP A 14 -18.70 -32.47 6.61
N TYR A 15 -18.50 -33.66 7.17
CA TYR A 15 -17.64 -33.86 8.34
C TYR A 15 -16.26 -34.37 7.95
N VAL A 16 -15.23 -33.88 8.62
CA VAL A 16 -13.86 -34.42 8.57
C VAL A 16 -13.20 -34.35 9.95
N GLY A 17 -12.28 -35.27 10.24
CA GLY A 17 -11.57 -35.37 11.52
C GLY A 17 -11.86 -36.67 12.24
N ASP A 18 -11.56 -36.70 13.54
CA ASP A 18 -11.72 -37.90 14.38
C ASP A 18 -13.21 -38.31 14.48
N PRO A 19 -13.58 -39.58 14.22
CA PRO A 19 -14.97 -40.03 14.36
C PRO A 19 -15.58 -39.85 15.76
N GLU A 20 -14.74 -39.79 16.79
CA GLU A 20 -15.09 -39.59 18.20
C GLU A 20 -14.64 -38.21 18.73
N ALA A 21 -14.58 -37.20 17.84
CA ALA A 21 -14.21 -35.84 18.22
C ALA A 21 -15.09 -35.28 19.36
N ASP A 22 -14.45 -34.67 20.35
CA ASP A 22 -15.12 -33.94 21.45
C ASP A 22 -15.19 -32.42 21.21
N ARG A 23 -14.29 -31.91 20.36
CA ARG A 23 -14.20 -30.51 19.98
C ARG A 23 -14.35 -30.38 18.47
N VAL A 24 -15.38 -29.66 18.04
CA VAL A 24 -15.72 -29.50 16.62
C VAL A 24 -15.72 -28.04 16.23
N VAL A 25 -15.16 -27.73 15.07
CA VAL A 25 -15.30 -26.41 14.45
C VAL A 25 -16.39 -26.48 13.38
N VAL A 26 -17.26 -25.48 13.30
CA VAL A 26 -18.19 -25.27 12.19
C VAL A 26 -17.72 -24.04 11.42
N ALA A 27 -17.42 -24.21 10.13
CA ALA A 27 -16.91 -23.13 9.29
C ALA A 27 -17.38 -23.26 7.84
N MET A 28 -17.13 -22.22 7.05
CA MET A 28 -17.52 -22.13 5.65
C MET A 28 -16.36 -21.67 4.74
N ALA A 29 -16.45 -22.03 3.46
CA ALA A 29 -15.53 -21.62 2.40
C ALA A 29 -14.06 -22.01 2.65
N SER A 30 -13.11 -21.15 2.28
CA SER A 30 -11.67 -21.47 2.25
C SER A 30 -11.06 -21.75 3.63
N GLY A 31 -11.65 -21.22 4.71
CA GLY A 31 -11.19 -21.52 6.07
C GLY A 31 -11.25 -23.02 6.38
N CYS A 32 -12.17 -23.75 5.76
CA CYS A 32 -12.32 -25.19 5.92
C CYS A 32 -11.09 -25.99 5.46
N ASP A 33 -10.38 -25.56 4.41
CA ASP A 33 -9.20 -26.28 3.92
C ASP A 33 -8.02 -26.11 4.90
N THR A 34 -7.78 -24.90 5.42
CA THR A 34 -6.78 -24.67 6.48
C THR A 34 -7.13 -25.46 7.75
N ILE A 35 -8.40 -25.49 8.15
CA ILE A 35 -8.82 -26.27 9.33
C ILE A 35 -8.62 -27.76 9.09
N GLU A 36 -9.02 -28.29 7.93
CA GLU A 36 -8.82 -29.69 7.56
C GLU A 36 -7.34 -30.09 7.56
N GLU A 37 -6.46 -29.27 6.97
CA GLU A 37 -5.02 -29.53 6.98
C GLU A 37 -4.47 -29.54 8.42
N THR A 38 -4.97 -28.65 9.27
CA THR A 38 -4.56 -28.57 10.68
C THR A 38 -5.06 -29.75 11.51
N ILE A 39 -6.32 -30.16 11.37
CA ILE A 39 -6.86 -31.29 12.14
C ILE A 39 -6.16 -32.60 11.76
N ASN A 40 -5.77 -32.80 10.49
CA ASN A 40 -5.01 -34.00 10.10
C ASN A 40 -3.74 -34.12 10.94
N HIS A 41 -3.01 -33.01 11.12
CA HIS A 41 -1.83 -32.96 11.97
C HIS A 41 -2.12 -33.17 13.46
N LEU A 42 -3.22 -32.59 13.98
CA LEU A 42 -3.62 -32.71 15.38
C LEU A 42 -4.15 -34.11 15.73
N ASN A 43 -4.94 -34.72 14.84
CA ASN A 43 -5.45 -36.08 14.99
C ASN A 43 -4.31 -37.10 14.94
N ASP A 44 -3.32 -36.93 14.05
CA ASP A 44 -2.09 -37.73 14.04
C ASP A 44 -1.30 -37.62 15.36
N SER A 45 -1.48 -36.51 16.09
CA SER A 45 -0.89 -36.26 17.41
C SER A 45 -1.78 -36.72 18.58
N GLY A 46 -2.92 -37.37 18.30
CA GLY A 46 -3.84 -37.93 19.30
C GLY A 46 -4.93 -36.99 19.82
N GLU A 47 -5.09 -35.79 19.25
CA GLU A 47 -6.18 -34.89 19.62
C GLU A 47 -7.50 -35.34 18.96
N ARG A 48 -8.60 -35.40 19.72
CA ARG A 48 -9.94 -35.74 19.22
C ARG A 48 -10.70 -34.53 18.69
N VAL A 49 -10.24 -33.99 17.56
CA VAL A 49 -10.81 -32.78 16.94
C VAL A 49 -11.44 -33.05 15.59
N GLY A 50 -12.46 -32.26 15.23
CA GLY A 50 -13.20 -32.38 13.97
C GLY A 50 -13.69 -31.06 13.40
N LEU A 51 -14.15 -31.10 12.15
CA LEU A 51 -14.67 -29.97 11.39
C LEU A 51 -15.96 -30.36 10.65
N VAL A 52 -16.98 -29.52 10.79
CA VAL A 52 -18.16 -29.50 9.93
C VAL A 52 -18.01 -28.37 8.91
N LYS A 53 -17.94 -28.73 7.63
CA LYS A 53 -17.85 -27.81 6.50
C LYS A 53 -19.27 -27.50 6.00
N VAL A 54 -19.70 -26.26 6.17
CA VAL A 54 -20.99 -25.79 5.63
C VAL A 54 -20.84 -25.58 4.12
N ARG A 55 -21.61 -26.32 3.31
CA ARG A 55 -21.62 -26.19 1.84
C ARG A 55 -22.82 -25.43 1.34
N LEU A 56 -24.00 -25.77 1.86
CA LEU A 56 -25.25 -25.05 1.58
C LEU A 56 -25.67 -24.31 2.86
N TYR A 57 -25.35 -23.01 2.93
CA TYR A 57 -25.75 -22.19 4.07
C TYR A 57 -27.26 -21.93 4.09
N LEU A 58 -27.83 -21.56 2.94
CA LEU A 58 -29.26 -21.32 2.80
C LEU A 58 -29.84 -22.10 1.61
N PRO A 59 -30.96 -22.82 1.78
CA PRO A 59 -31.69 -23.08 3.04
C PRO A 59 -30.90 -23.94 4.06
N PHE A 60 -30.93 -23.58 5.34
CA PHE A 60 -30.20 -24.28 6.41
C PHE A 60 -30.93 -25.57 6.84
N SER A 61 -30.48 -26.72 6.34
CA SER A 61 -31.10 -28.02 6.66
C SER A 61 -30.57 -28.61 7.97
N ARG A 62 -31.31 -28.43 9.08
CA ARG A 62 -31.02 -29.00 10.41
C ARG A 62 -30.75 -30.52 10.40
N GLU A 63 -31.55 -31.31 9.68
CA GLU A 63 -31.36 -32.77 9.57
C GLU A 63 -29.96 -33.12 9.03
N HIS A 64 -29.59 -32.53 7.89
CA HIS A 64 -28.29 -32.74 7.27
C HIS A 64 -27.14 -32.19 8.12
N PHE A 65 -27.34 -31.07 8.82
CA PHE A 65 -26.35 -30.53 9.76
C PHE A 65 -26.06 -31.52 10.89
N PHE A 66 -27.10 -32.02 11.56
CA PHE A 66 -26.91 -32.96 12.67
C PHE A 66 -26.39 -34.33 12.23
N ARG A 67 -26.59 -34.75 10.97
CA ARG A 67 -25.91 -35.93 10.43
C ARG A 67 -24.40 -35.76 10.30
N ALA A 68 -23.92 -34.54 10.15
CA ALA A 68 -22.49 -34.25 10.03
C ALA A 68 -21.83 -33.99 11.40
N VAL A 69 -22.59 -33.62 12.43
CA VAL A 69 -22.03 -33.40 13.78
C VAL A 69 -21.87 -34.75 14.49
N PRO A 70 -20.65 -35.13 14.95
CA PRO A 70 -20.45 -36.33 15.76
C PRO A 70 -21.26 -36.30 17.05
N ALA A 71 -21.81 -37.44 17.46
CA ALA A 71 -22.58 -37.54 18.71
C ALA A 71 -21.73 -37.30 19.97
N THR A 72 -20.41 -37.43 19.86
CA THR A 72 -19.43 -37.18 20.93
C THR A 72 -19.05 -35.71 21.07
N ALA A 73 -19.53 -34.82 20.21
CA ALA A 73 -19.17 -33.41 20.23
C ALA A 73 -19.73 -32.70 21.47
N GLU A 74 -18.85 -32.39 22.42
CA GLU A 74 -19.21 -31.67 23.66
C GLU A 74 -19.05 -30.15 23.53
N ARG A 75 -18.19 -29.71 22.62
CA ARG A 75 -17.82 -28.31 22.46
C ARG A 75 -17.67 -27.93 20.99
N ILE A 76 -18.29 -26.82 20.60
CA ILE A 76 -18.36 -26.36 19.23
C ILE A 76 -17.89 -24.90 19.14
N ALA A 77 -16.95 -24.62 18.23
CA ALA A 77 -16.62 -23.25 17.82
C ALA A 77 -17.21 -22.99 16.43
N VAL A 78 -17.97 -21.92 16.28
CA VAL A 78 -18.52 -21.48 14.99
C VAL A 78 -17.71 -20.28 14.50
N LEU A 79 -17.14 -20.39 13.31
CA LEU A 79 -16.27 -19.38 12.73
C LEU A 79 -16.96 -18.62 11.60
N ASP A 80 -17.15 -17.33 11.81
CA ASP A 80 -17.77 -16.42 10.85
C ASP A 80 -16.71 -15.49 10.22
N ARG A 81 -16.77 -15.37 8.89
CA ARG A 81 -15.92 -14.45 8.11
C ARG A 81 -16.67 -13.14 7.82
N THR A 82 -17.29 -12.60 8.86
CA THR A 82 -18.05 -11.33 8.82
C THR A 82 -18.04 -10.66 10.20
N LYS A 83 -18.49 -9.42 10.27
CA LYS A 83 -18.76 -8.71 11.53
C LYS A 83 -20.08 -7.98 11.39
N ALA A 84 -21.01 -8.24 12.29
CA ALA A 84 -22.27 -7.50 12.42
C ALA A 84 -22.22 -6.66 13.72
N PRO A 85 -21.83 -5.37 13.65
CA PRO A 85 -21.70 -4.53 14.84
C PRO A 85 -23.02 -4.45 15.62
N GLY A 86 -22.97 -4.68 16.94
CA GLY A 86 -24.14 -4.63 17.82
C GLY A 86 -25.04 -5.89 17.81
N ALA A 87 -24.81 -6.85 16.92
CA ALA A 87 -25.55 -8.11 16.92
C ALA A 87 -25.15 -8.99 18.13
N VAL A 88 -26.08 -9.86 18.57
CA VAL A 88 -25.85 -10.82 19.68
C VAL A 88 -24.75 -11.84 19.31
N GLY A 89 -24.58 -12.13 18.02
CA GLY A 89 -23.48 -12.91 17.46
C GLY A 89 -23.53 -12.90 15.93
N GLU A 90 -22.58 -13.54 15.27
CA GLU A 90 -22.54 -13.60 13.80
C GLU A 90 -23.57 -14.59 13.20
N PRO A 91 -23.92 -14.48 11.90
CA PRO A 91 -25.02 -15.22 11.30
C PRO A 91 -24.91 -16.76 11.43
N LEU A 92 -23.75 -17.35 11.08
CA LEU A 92 -23.60 -18.81 11.15
C LEU A 92 -23.63 -19.29 12.60
N TYR A 93 -23.00 -18.55 13.51
CA TYR A 93 -23.10 -18.81 14.95
C TYR A 93 -24.55 -18.82 15.44
N GLN A 94 -25.36 -17.83 15.07
CA GLN A 94 -26.77 -17.76 15.48
C GLN A 94 -27.60 -18.93 14.93
N ASP A 95 -27.39 -19.33 13.68
CA ASP A 95 -28.10 -20.46 13.07
C ASP A 95 -27.75 -21.80 13.76
N VAL A 96 -26.47 -22.00 14.08
CA VAL A 96 -26.01 -23.19 14.81
C VAL A 96 -26.60 -23.22 16.22
N CYS A 97 -26.55 -22.10 16.95
CA CYS A 97 -27.17 -21.98 18.27
C CYS A 97 -28.66 -22.30 18.23
N THR A 98 -29.39 -21.71 17.26
CA THR A 98 -30.83 -21.93 17.09
C THR A 98 -31.12 -23.40 16.80
N ALA A 99 -30.37 -24.03 15.90
CA ALA A 99 -30.56 -25.44 15.56
C ALA A 99 -30.40 -26.35 16.80
N PHE A 100 -29.33 -26.17 17.59
CA PHE A 100 -29.11 -26.95 18.80
C PHE A 100 -30.15 -26.68 19.89
N GLN A 101 -30.56 -25.42 20.06
CA GLN A 101 -31.59 -25.05 21.01
C GLN A 101 -32.93 -25.74 20.70
N GLU A 102 -33.32 -25.81 19.42
CA GLU A 102 -34.52 -26.54 18.99
C GLU A 102 -34.39 -28.06 19.16
N ARG A 103 -33.17 -28.61 19.10
CA ARG A 103 -32.91 -30.04 19.36
C ARG A 103 -32.99 -30.39 20.85
N GLY A 104 -32.72 -29.43 21.74
CA GLY A 104 -32.83 -29.58 23.20
C GLY A 104 -31.59 -30.16 23.91
N ASP A 105 -30.61 -30.66 23.14
CA ASP A 105 -29.30 -31.12 23.64
C ASP A 105 -28.22 -30.15 23.14
N VAL A 106 -27.76 -29.26 24.02
CA VAL A 106 -26.94 -28.10 23.65
C VAL A 106 -25.53 -28.29 24.18
N PRO A 107 -24.54 -28.57 23.32
CA PRO A 107 -23.13 -28.56 23.72
C PRO A 107 -22.68 -27.14 24.07
N VAL A 108 -21.44 -26.97 24.55
CA VAL A 108 -20.87 -25.62 24.69
C VAL A 108 -20.63 -25.05 23.29
N ILE A 109 -21.34 -23.99 22.91
CA ILE A 109 -21.19 -23.33 21.61
C ILE A 109 -20.59 -21.93 21.80
N VAL A 110 -19.46 -21.66 21.14
CA VAL A 110 -18.83 -20.34 21.09
C VAL A 110 -18.71 -19.84 19.65
N GLY A 111 -18.88 -18.54 19.44
CA GLY A 111 -18.72 -17.85 18.16
C GLY A 111 -17.39 -17.11 18.09
N GLY A 112 -16.78 -17.09 16.91
CA GLY A 112 -15.55 -16.37 16.64
C GLY A 112 -15.47 -15.80 15.24
N ARG A 113 -14.77 -14.67 15.10
CA ARG A 113 -14.53 -14.01 13.81
C ARG A 113 -13.11 -14.24 13.32
N PHE A 114 -12.97 -14.41 12.01
CA PHE A 114 -11.67 -14.56 11.35
C PHE A 114 -11.69 -13.95 9.94
N GLY A 115 -10.50 -13.71 9.36
CA GLY A 115 -10.34 -13.52 7.92
C GLY A 115 -11.03 -12.29 7.28
N LEU A 116 -11.43 -11.29 8.07
CA LEU A 116 -12.00 -10.04 7.55
C LEU A 116 -11.00 -9.30 6.67
N GLY A 117 -11.46 -8.75 5.56
CA GLY A 117 -10.57 -8.05 4.61
C GLY A 117 -9.42 -8.92 4.09
N SER A 118 -9.61 -10.25 4.03
CA SER A 118 -8.55 -11.22 3.69
C SER A 118 -7.38 -11.28 4.67
N LYS A 119 -7.60 -10.94 5.95
CA LYS A 119 -6.65 -11.28 7.03
C LYS A 119 -6.28 -12.76 6.94
N ASP A 120 -4.99 -13.06 7.06
CA ASP A 120 -4.51 -14.44 6.96
C ASP A 120 -5.15 -15.32 8.04
N PHE A 121 -5.41 -16.59 7.70
CA PHE A 121 -5.98 -17.57 8.62
C PHE A 121 -5.13 -18.83 8.56
N THR A 122 -4.18 -18.91 9.49
CA THR A 122 -3.11 -19.91 9.48
C THR A 122 -3.45 -21.12 10.35
N PRO A 123 -2.75 -22.25 10.17
CA PRO A 123 -2.87 -23.40 11.06
C PRO A 123 -2.69 -23.07 12.55
N THR A 124 -1.75 -22.19 12.89
CA THR A 124 -1.54 -21.74 14.28
C THR A 124 -2.79 -21.06 14.85
N MET A 125 -3.51 -20.29 14.02
CA MET A 125 -4.78 -19.67 14.40
C MET A 125 -5.87 -20.71 14.60
N VAL A 126 -5.95 -21.73 13.73
CA VAL A 126 -6.88 -22.86 13.90
C VAL A 126 -6.60 -23.59 15.21
N LYS A 127 -5.32 -23.85 15.52
CA LYS A 127 -4.93 -24.48 16.80
C LYS A 127 -5.38 -23.63 17.99
N ALA A 128 -5.22 -22.30 17.94
CA ALA A 128 -5.70 -21.42 19.00
C ALA A 128 -7.22 -21.53 19.24
N VAL A 129 -8.02 -21.75 18.18
CA VAL A 129 -9.46 -22.02 18.30
C VAL A 129 -9.73 -23.34 19.04
N TYR A 130 -9.02 -24.42 18.70
CA TYR A 130 -9.16 -25.69 19.41
C TYR A 130 -8.64 -25.65 20.84
N ASP A 131 -7.56 -24.91 21.11
CA ASP A 131 -7.04 -24.67 22.46
C ASP A 131 -8.06 -23.89 23.31
N ASN A 132 -8.74 -22.89 22.71
CA ASN A 132 -9.85 -22.19 23.35
C ASN A 132 -10.99 -23.15 23.71
N LEU A 133 -11.38 -24.04 22.78
CA LEU A 133 -12.38 -25.08 23.05
C LEU A 133 -11.94 -26.07 24.13
N ARG A 134 -10.63 -26.35 24.26
CA ARG A 134 -10.09 -27.22 25.33
C ARG A 134 -10.12 -26.56 26.71
N SER A 135 -10.10 -25.24 26.78
CA SER A 135 -10.09 -24.49 28.04
C SER A 135 -11.32 -24.77 28.90
N ARG A 136 -11.22 -24.56 30.22
CA ARG A 136 -12.35 -24.80 31.14
C ARG A 136 -13.55 -23.91 30.83
N ALA A 137 -13.31 -22.68 30.41
CA ALA A 137 -14.33 -21.70 30.05
C ALA A 137 -13.92 -21.07 28.71
N PRO A 138 -14.33 -21.69 27.58
CA PRO A 138 -14.00 -21.18 26.25
C PRO A 138 -14.47 -19.73 26.09
N LYS A 139 -13.57 -18.86 25.64
CA LYS A 139 -13.90 -17.48 25.29
C LYS A 139 -14.92 -17.50 24.16
N ASN A 140 -16.06 -16.86 24.37
CA ASN A 140 -17.07 -16.59 23.34
C ASN A 140 -16.82 -15.22 22.69
N ASN A 141 -17.44 -14.96 21.54
CA ASN A 141 -17.36 -13.69 20.80
C ASN A 141 -15.92 -13.28 20.46
N PHE A 142 -15.05 -14.25 20.21
CA PHE A 142 -13.62 -14.03 20.05
C PHE A 142 -13.24 -13.54 18.65
N THR A 143 -12.01 -13.06 18.50
CA THR A 143 -11.36 -12.83 17.20
C THR A 143 -10.08 -13.67 17.12
N VAL A 144 -9.66 -14.02 15.91
CA VAL A 144 -8.38 -14.70 15.69
C VAL A 144 -7.66 -14.10 14.48
N GLY A 145 -6.35 -13.91 14.60
CA GLY A 145 -5.50 -13.29 13.58
C GLY A 145 -5.25 -11.79 13.76
N ILE A 146 -5.64 -11.21 14.90
CA ILE A 146 -5.32 -9.83 15.30
C ILE A 146 -4.94 -9.79 16.79
N THR A 147 -4.29 -8.71 17.21
CA THR A 147 -4.11 -8.36 18.63
C THR A 147 -5.14 -7.32 19.00
N ASP A 148 -6.19 -7.74 19.70
CA ASP A 148 -7.23 -6.85 20.23
C ASP A 148 -6.92 -6.51 21.69
N ASP A 149 -6.20 -5.41 21.89
CA ASP A 149 -5.80 -4.85 23.18
C ASP A 149 -6.78 -3.78 23.70
N VAL A 150 -7.92 -3.61 23.02
CA VAL A 150 -8.96 -2.65 23.41
C VAL A 150 -10.15 -3.37 24.01
N THR A 151 -10.70 -4.36 23.30
CA THR A 151 -11.86 -5.15 23.78
C THR A 151 -11.49 -6.57 24.21
N PHE A 152 -10.22 -6.95 24.09
CA PHE A 152 -9.67 -8.21 24.57
C PHE A 152 -10.38 -9.47 24.02
N HIS A 153 -10.95 -9.39 22.82
CA HIS A 153 -11.61 -10.53 22.17
C HIS A 153 -10.63 -11.47 21.46
N SER A 154 -9.40 -11.05 21.17
CA SER A 154 -8.43 -11.89 20.45
C SER A 154 -8.02 -13.13 21.25
N LEU A 155 -7.85 -14.25 20.55
CA LEU A 155 -7.22 -15.45 21.09
C LEU A 155 -5.69 -15.34 21.01
N PRO A 156 -4.95 -15.74 22.06
CA PRO A 156 -3.50 -15.80 22.01
C PRO A 156 -3.05 -16.91 21.05
N LEU A 157 -1.98 -16.64 20.29
CA LEU A 157 -1.37 -17.63 19.42
C LEU A 157 -0.22 -18.34 20.16
N GLY A 158 -0.17 -19.66 20.03
CA GLY A 158 0.94 -20.47 20.56
C GLY A 158 2.10 -20.58 19.58
N GLU A 159 2.90 -21.63 19.74
CA GLU A 159 3.99 -21.94 18.80
C GLU A 159 3.47 -22.13 17.37
N GLU A 160 4.27 -21.68 16.41
CA GLU A 160 3.93 -21.78 15.00
C GLU A 160 3.94 -23.24 14.53
N ILE A 161 2.87 -23.65 13.83
CA ILE A 161 2.74 -25.00 13.29
C ILE A 161 2.75 -24.98 11.75
N ASP A 162 3.40 -25.97 11.17
CA ASP A 162 3.44 -26.21 9.73
C ASP A 162 2.89 -27.61 9.41
N PRO A 163 1.58 -27.74 9.15
CA PRO A 163 0.95 -29.02 8.83
C PRO A 163 1.12 -29.42 7.36
N SER A 164 1.87 -28.65 6.56
CA SER A 164 2.04 -28.91 5.13
C SER A 164 2.56 -30.34 4.89
N PRO A 165 2.00 -31.10 3.93
CA PRO A 165 2.42 -32.47 3.66
C PRO A 165 3.92 -32.58 3.40
N LYS A 166 4.54 -33.66 3.88
CA LYS A 166 5.95 -33.97 3.60
C LYS A 166 6.19 -34.01 2.09
N GLY A 167 7.35 -33.50 1.67
CA GLY A 167 7.70 -33.37 0.24
C GLY A 167 7.17 -32.10 -0.44
N THR A 168 6.43 -31.24 0.26
CA THR A 168 5.98 -29.95 -0.30
C THR A 168 7.11 -28.92 -0.36
N VAL A 169 7.43 -28.47 -1.57
CA VAL A 169 8.39 -27.39 -1.86
C VAL A 169 7.68 -26.05 -1.83
N ARG A 170 8.23 -25.08 -1.10
CA ARG A 170 7.66 -23.74 -0.89
C ARG A 170 8.59 -22.66 -1.40
N CYS A 171 8.09 -21.83 -2.30
CA CYS A 171 8.88 -20.79 -2.95
C CYS A 171 8.24 -19.42 -2.76
N LYS A 172 9.01 -18.45 -2.27
CA LYS A 172 8.59 -17.04 -2.12
C LYS A 172 9.36 -16.17 -3.11
N PHE A 173 8.68 -15.30 -3.83
CA PHE A 173 9.31 -14.39 -4.79
C PHE A 173 8.91 -12.95 -4.50
N TRP A 174 9.90 -12.09 -4.30
CA TRP A 174 9.75 -10.66 -4.14
C TRP A 174 10.04 -9.98 -5.48
N GLY A 175 9.02 -9.41 -6.10
CA GLY A 175 9.11 -8.71 -7.39
C GLY A 175 8.56 -7.29 -7.33
N LEU A 176 8.87 -6.48 -8.33
CA LEU A 176 8.33 -5.14 -8.51
C LEU A 176 7.13 -5.18 -9.47
N GLY A 177 6.10 -4.39 -9.20
CA GLY A 177 4.95 -4.26 -10.09
C GLY A 177 5.38 -3.91 -11.51
N ALA A 178 4.98 -4.75 -12.48
CA ALA A 178 5.33 -4.71 -13.90
C ALA A 178 6.74 -5.21 -14.32
N ASP A 179 7.52 -5.84 -13.42
CA ASP A 179 8.80 -6.49 -13.78
C ASP A 179 8.66 -7.86 -14.48
N GLY A 180 7.44 -8.42 -14.49
CA GLY A 180 7.09 -9.71 -15.09
C GLY A 180 7.21 -10.93 -14.16
N THR A 181 7.56 -10.76 -12.89
CA THR A 181 7.71 -11.82 -11.88
C THR A 181 6.45 -12.67 -11.73
N VAL A 182 5.30 -12.04 -11.50
CA VAL A 182 4.03 -12.78 -11.34
C VAL A 182 3.66 -13.54 -12.62
N GLY A 183 3.93 -12.97 -13.79
CA GLY A 183 3.70 -13.63 -15.08
C GLY A 183 4.58 -14.88 -15.23
N ALA A 184 5.87 -14.76 -14.89
CA ALA A 184 6.80 -15.89 -14.88
C ALA A 184 6.38 -16.98 -13.89
N ASN A 185 5.93 -16.62 -12.69
CA ASN A 185 5.46 -17.57 -11.69
C ASN A 185 4.18 -18.31 -12.11
N LYS A 186 3.22 -17.61 -12.72
CA LYS A 186 2.04 -18.27 -13.33
C LYS A 186 2.45 -19.25 -14.43
N ASN A 187 3.47 -18.91 -15.21
CA ASN A 187 4.00 -19.78 -16.25
C ASN A 187 4.72 -21.01 -15.65
N ALA A 188 5.57 -20.82 -14.63
CA ALA A 188 6.25 -21.89 -13.93
C ALA A 188 5.28 -22.93 -13.35
N ILE A 189 4.16 -22.48 -12.79
CA ILE A 189 3.11 -23.37 -12.28
C ILE A 189 2.45 -24.18 -13.38
N LYS A 190 2.16 -23.56 -14.53
CA LYS A 190 1.64 -24.30 -15.69
C LYS A 190 2.63 -25.32 -16.19
N ILE A 191 3.91 -24.95 -16.31
CA ILE A 191 4.98 -25.88 -16.72
C ILE A 191 5.00 -27.08 -15.79
N ILE A 192 5.03 -26.86 -14.47
CA ILE A 192 5.13 -27.96 -13.51
C ILE A 192 3.83 -28.78 -13.48
N GLY A 193 2.67 -28.14 -13.40
CA GLY A 193 1.38 -28.84 -13.29
C GLY A 193 0.91 -29.55 -14.56
N GLU A 194 1.33 -29.10 -15.76
CA GLU A 194 0.97 -29.76 -17.03
C GLU A 194 1.96 -30.87 -17.44
N ASN A 195 3.16 -30.90 -16.85
CA ASN A 195 4.23 -31.84 -17.25
C ASN A 195 4.68 -32.77 -16.11
N THR A 196 4.05 -32.72 -14.94
CA THR A 196 4.32 -33.60 -13.79
C THR A 196 3.03 -34.00 -13.09
N ASP A 197 3.09 -35.01 -12.24
CA ASP A 197 1.96 -35.45 -11.39
C ASP A 197 1.82 -34.63 -10.10
N MET A 198 2.63 -33.57 -9.92
CA MET A 198 2.57 -32.74 -8.71
C MET A 198 1.37 -31.80 -8.74
N TYR A 199 0.78 -31.61 -7.56
CA TYR A 199 -0.11 -30.50 -7.30
C TYR A 199 0.70 -29.21 -7.26
N ALA A 200 0.17 -28.15 -7.87
CA ALA A 200 0.78 -26.83 -7.87
C ALA A 200 -0.23 -25.78 -7.39
N GLN A 201 0.22 -24.87 -6.53
CA GLN A 201 -0.56 -23.77 -6.00
C GLN A 201 0.23 -22.46 -6.14
N ALA A 202 -0.45 -21.37 -6.49
CA ALA A 202 0.05 -20.03 -6.23
C ALA A 202 -0.98 -19.14 -5.56
N TYR A 203 -0.44 -18.25 -4.75
CA TYR A 203 -1.08 -17.03 -4.32
C TYR A 203 -0.16 -15.85 -4.61
N PHE A 204 -0.73 -14.71 -5.00
CA PHE A 204 0.00 -13.50 -5.32
C PHE A 204 -0.54 -12.35 -4.47
N ALA A 205 0.27 -11.85 -3.54
CA ALA A 205 -0.02 -10.63 -2.82
C ALA A 205 0.51 -9.44 -3.63
N TYR A 206 -0.38 -8.49 -3.92
CA TYR A 206 -0.08 -7.27 -4.66
C TYR A 206 -0.20 -6.08 -3.72
N ASP A 207 0.63 -5.07 -3.95
CA ASP A 207 0.48 -3.75 -3.37
C ASP A 207 -0.74 -3.02 -3.96
N ALA A 208 -1.31 -2.08 -3.21
CA ALA A 208 -2.34 -1.16 -3.70
C ALA A 208 -1.78 -0.19 -4.78
N LYS A 209 -0.46 0.06 -4.75
CA LYS A 209 0.23 0.88 -5.76
C LYS A 209 0.19 0.19 -7.13
N LYS A 210 -0.51 0.80 -8.08
CA LYS A 210 -0.74 0.24 -9.44
C LYS A 210 0.53 -0.09 -10.22
N SER A 211 1.64 0.61 -9.97
CA SER A 211 2.94 0.31 -10.58
C SER A 211 4.09 0.68 -9.65
N GLY A 212 5.18 -0.09 -9.73
CA GLY A 212 6.32 0.04 -8.81
C GLY A 212 6.01 -0.34 -7.35
N GLY A 213 4.82 -0.85 -7.05
CA GLY A 213 4.50 -1.49 -5.78
C GLY A 213 5.17 -2.84 -5.67
N ILE A 214 5.24 -3.41 -4.47
CA ILE A 214 5.79 -4.75 -4.31
C ILE A 214 4.81 -5.84 -4.76
N THR A 215 5.35 -6.99 -5.13
CA THR A 215 4.57 -8.21 -5.36
C THR A 215 5.25 -9.36 -4.64
N MET A 216 4.48 -10.12 -3.87
CA MET A 216 4.96 -11.34 -3.21
C MET A 216 4.22 -12.54 -3.81
N SER A 217 4.95 -13.44 -4.45
CA SER A 217 4.39 -14.70 -4.96
C SER A 217 4.68 -15.83 -3.98
N HIS A 218 3.64 -16.56 -3.60
CA HIS A 218 3.70 -17.72 -2.72
C HIS A 218 3.36 -18.96 -3.53
N LEU A 219 4.35 -19.81 -3.79
CA LEU A 219 4.19 -21.01 -4.61
C LEU A 219 4.39 -22.25 -3.74
N ARG A 220 3.55 -23.26 -3.96
CA ARG A 220 3.70 -24.60 -3.38
C ARG A 220 3.63 -25.65 -4.49
N PHE A 221 4.53 -26.62 -4.43
CA PHE A 221 4.52 -27.82 -5.27
C PHE A 221 4.58 -29.05 -4.38
N SER A 222 3.68 -30.00 -4.57
CA SER A 222 3.56 -31.15 -3.68
C SER A 222 3.13 -32.41 -4.43
N PRO A 223 3.66 -33.60 -4.07
CA PRO A 223 3.10 -34.87 -4.56
C PRO A 223 1.72 -35.17 -3.94
N HIS A 224 1.33 -34.43 -2.89
CA HIS A 224 0.04 -34.56 -2.23
C HIS A 224 -0.86 -33.36 -2.52
N LYS A 225 -2.17 -33.53 -2.33
CA LYS A 225 -3.14 -32.45 -2.48
C LYS A 225 -2.78 -31.30 -1.55
N ILE A 226 -2.72 -30.08 -2.08
CA ILE A 226 -2.40 -28.87 -1.32
C ILE A 226 -3.69 -28.28 -0.75
N GLN A 227 -3.77 -28.10 0.58
CA GLN A 227 -4.92 -27.54 1.29
C GLN A 227 -4.56 -26.31 2.11
N SER A 228 -3.54 -25.57 1.66
CA SER A 228 -2.97 -24.43 2.37
C SER A 228 -3.40 -23.07 1.79
N PRO A 229 -4.66 -22.60 1.91
CA PRO A 229 -5.07 -21.27 1.45
C PRO A 229 -4.65 -20.16 2.44
N TYR A 230 -3.37 -20.18 2.83
CA TYR A 230 -2.71 -19.22 3.72
C TYR A 230 -1.29 -18.92 3.20
N LEU A 231 -0.69 -17.83 3.66
CA LEU A 231 0.63 -17.38 3.18
C LEU A 231 1.76 -18.31 3.62
N LEU A 232 2.92 -18.22 2.95
CA LEU A 232 4.10 -18.99 3.35
C LEU A 232 4.77 -18.38 4.58
N LYS A 233 4.70 -19.12 5.69
CA LYS A 233 5.45 -18.84 6.91
C LYS A 233 6.86 -19.42 6.90
N THR A 234 7.01 -20.63 6.34
CA THR A 234 8.31 -21.24 6.06
C THR A 234 8.56 -21.33 4.55
N SER A 235 9.78 -21.07 4.08
CA SER A 235 10.13 -21.16 2.65
C SER A 235 11.40 -22.00 2.44
N ASP A 236 11.39 -22.86 1.43
CA ASP A 236 12.54 -23.66 0.99
C ASP A 236 13.42 -22.86 0.02
N PHE A 237 12.79 -21.98 -0.77
CA PHE A 237 13.43 -21.09 -1.73
C PHE A 237 12.85 -19.68 -1.62
N ILE A 238 13.71 -18.66 -1.60
CA ILE A 238 13.32 -17.25 -1.71
C ILE A 238 14.09 -16.59 -2.86
N ALA A 239 13.39 -15.84 -3.71
CA ALA A 239 14.03 -14.96 -4.69
C ALA A 239 13.66 -13.50 -4.45
N CYS A 240 14.65 -12.62 -4.61
CA CYS A 240 14.49 -11.17 -4.57
C CYS A 240 14.90 -10.58 -5.93
N HIS A 241 13.92 -10.10 -6.70
CA HIS A 241 14.12 -9.66 -8.07
C HIS A 241 14.45 -8.15 -8.18
N ASN A 242 14.40 -7.41 -7.06
CA ASN A 242 14.79 -6.02 -6.98
C ASN A 242 15.74 -5.81 -5.79
N PRO A 243 17.00 -5.38 -6.02
CA PRO A 243 17.98 -5.24 -4.95
C PRO A 243 17.57 -4.19 -3.91
N ALA A 244 16.75 -3.19 -4.24
CA ALA A 244 16.29 -2.18 -3.27
C ALA A 244 15.49 -2.78 -2.10
N PHE A 245 14.95 -3.99 -2.26
CA PHE A 245 14.13 -4.64 -1.23
C PHE A 245 14.94 -5.18 -0.06
N VAL A 246 16.26 -5.37 -0.20
CA VAL A 246 17.10 -5.91 0.89
C VAL A 246 17.15 -4.97 2.10
N ASP A 247 17.06 -3.66 1.86
CA ASP A 247 17.06 -2.62 2.90
C ASP A 247 15.66 -2.31 3.45
N GLN A 248 14.62 -2.58 2.64
CA GLN A 248 13.26 -2.12 2.91
C GLN A 248 12.38 -3.17 3.60
N TYR A 249 12.65 -4.46 3.40
CA TYR A 249 11.77 -5.55 3.84
C TYR A 249 12.52 -6.69 4.51
N GLU A 250 11.79 -7.47 5.31
CA GLU A 250 12.27 -8.74 5.87
C GLU A 250 12.25 -9.86 4.82
N ILE A 251 12.97 -9.69 3.71
CA ILE A 251 12.85 -10.59 2.54
C ILE A 251 13.19 -12.06 2.84
N LEU A 252 14.04 -12.33 3.83
CA LEU A 252 14.46 -13.66 4.26
C LEU A 252 13.60 -14.23 5.41
N GLU A 253 12.52 -13.54 5.79
CA GLU A 253 11.61 -14.03 6.83
C GLU A 253 11.03 -15.40 6.46
N GLY A 254 11.19 -16.36 7.36
CA GLY A 254 10.69 -17.71 7.20
C GLY A 254 11.57 -18.64 6.37
N ILE A 255 12.72 -18.20 5.84
CA ILE A 255 13.60 -19.12 5.10
C ILE A 255 14.15 -20.21 6.02
N LYS A 256 14.16 -21.45 5.55
CA LYS A 256 14.74 -22.58 6.30
C LYS A 256 16.27 -22.53 6.35
N THR A 257 16.84 -23.21 7.33
CA THR A 257 18.26 -23.56 7.35
C THR A 257 18.60 -24.35 6.08
N GLU A 258 19.72 -24.02 5.44
CA GLU A 258 20.17 -24.56 4.13
C GLU A 258 19.22 -24.28 2.96
N GLY A 259 18.20 -23.42 3.16
CA GLY A 259 17.33 -22.94 2.10
C GLY A 259 18.09 -22.15 1.03
N ALA A 260 17.50 -22.06 -0.16
CA ALA A 260 18.11 -21.34 -1.29
C ALA A 260 17.63 -19.88 -1.34
N PHE A 261 18.56 -18.96 -1.51
CA PHE A 261 18.30 -17.54 -1.71
C PHE A 261 18.87 -17.07 -3.03
N LEU A 262 18.03 -16.49 -3.90
CA LEU A 262 18.41 -15.90 -5.18
C LEU A 262 18.22 -14.39 -5.15
N LEU A 263 19.27 -13.62 -5.40
CA LEU A 263 19.22 -12.17 -5.52
C LEU A 263 19.48 -11.73 -6.96
N ASN A 264 18.67 -10.80 -7.47
CA ASN A 264 18.98 -10.04 -8.68
C ASN A 264 19.71 -8.75 -8.27
N SER A 265 21.00 -8.63 -8.56
CA SER A 265 21.76 -7.41 -8.30
C SER A 265 23.00 -7.30 -9.19
N PRO A 266 23.48 -6.06 -9.46
CA PRO A 266 24.74 -5.85 -10.16
C PRO A 266 25.97 -6.00 -9.23
N TRP A 267 25.77 -6.45 -7.99
CA TRP A 267 26.81 -6.42 -6.96
C TRP A 267 27.75 -7.61 -7.10
N SER A 268 29.05 -7.33 -7.05
CA SER A 268 30.06 -8.33 -6.76
C SER A 268 30.03 -8.71 -5.28
N LEU A 269 30.77 -9.77 -4.88
CA LEU A 269 30.92 -10.11 -3.46
C LEU A 269 31.51 -8.95 -2.64
N GLU A 270 32.42 -8.16 -3.22
CA GLU A 270 33.01 -6.99 -2.57
C GLU A 270 31.96 -5.88 -2.35
N ASP A 271 31.13 -5.62 -3.36
CA ASP A 271 30.02 -4.67 -3.22
C ASP A 271 29.03 -5.13 -2.14
N MET A 272 28.72 -6.42 -2.09
CA MET A 272 27.78 -7.00 -1.12
C MET A 272 28.20 -6.78 0.33
N GLU A 273 29.49 -6.66 0.64
CA GLU A 273 29.96 -6.36 2.00
C GLU A 273 29.40 -5.03 2.53
N THR A 274 29.25 -4.05 1.64
CA THR A 274 28.77 -2.70 1.98
C THR A 274 27.30 -2.47 1.64
N LYS A 275 26.76 -3.20 0.66
CA LYS A 275 25.38 -3.01 0.16
C LYS A 275 24.36 -3.90 0.85
N LEU A 276 24.73 -5.09 1.34
CA LEU A 276 23.78 -5.91 2.10
C LEU A 276 23.73 -5.45 3.56
N PRO A 277 22.52 -5.26 4.13
CA PRO A 277 22.36 -5.03 5.57
C PRO A 277 23.00 -6.15 6.38
N ASP A 278 23.60 -5.77 7.51
CA ASP A 278 24.24 -6.73 8.40
C ASP A 278 23.27 -7.81 8.90
N ARG A 279 22.00 -7.47 9.12
CA ARG A 279 20.94 -8.42 9.46
C ARG A 279 20.73 -9.48 8.39
N VAL A 280 20.72 -9.08 7.11
CA VAL A 280 20.60 -10.01 5.98
C VAL A 280 21.84 -10.91 5.91
N LYS A 281 23.04 -10.33 6.03
CA LYS A 281 24.31 -11.09 6.08
C LYS A 281 24.31 -12.14 7.19
N ARG A 282 23.87 -11.77 8.41
CA ARG A 282 23.73 -12.70 9.54
C ARG A 282 22.78 -13.85 9.24
N ILE A 283 21.61 -13.59 8.65
CA ILE A 283 20.64 -14.64 8.33
C ILE A 283 21.24 -15.60 7.30
N ILE A 284 21.86 -15.08 6.24
CA ILE A 284 22.50 -15.89 5.19
C ILE A 284 23.54 -16.83 5.79
N ALA A 285 24.43 -16.31 6.63
CA ALA A 285 25.52 -17.09 7.21
C ALA A 285 25.04 -18.08 8.29
N ARG A 286 24.26 -17.62 9.27
CA ARG A 286 23.81 -18.47 10.40
C ARG A 286 22.88 -19.59 9.96
N LYS A 287 22.03 -19.33 8.96
CA LYS A 287 21.17 -20.38 8.38
C LYS A 287 21.86 -21.18 7.28
N LYS A 288 23.14 -20.92 6.99
CA LYS A 288 23.93 -21.64 5.97
C LYS A 288 23.22 -21.67 4.61
N LEU A 289 22.65 -20.54 4.21
CA LEU A 289 21.83 -20.48 3.01
C LEU A 289 22.66 -20.78 1.76
N ASN A 290 22.03 -21.47 0.80
CA ASN A 290 22.56 -21.59 -0.54
C ASN A 290 22.30 -20.26 -1.27
N PHE A 291 23.24 -19.33 -1.17
CA PHE A 291 23.10 -17.97 -1.71
C PHE A 291 23.60 -17.88 -3.16
N TYR A 292 22.75 -17.35 -4.04
CA TYR A 292 23.01 -17.13 -5.45
C TYR A 292 22.72 -15.68 -5.85
N ASN A 293 23.53 -15.15 -6.78
CA ASN A 293 23.34 -13.82 -7.35
C ASN A 293 23.36 -13.86 -8.88
N ILE A 294 22.63 -12.95 -9.52
CA ILE A 294 22.64 -12.74 -10.97
C ILE A 294 22.34 -11.27 -11.30
N ASP A 295 23.07 -10.69 -12.25
CA ASP A 295 22.75 -9.36 -12.79
C ASP A 295 21.80 -9.52 -14.00
N ALA A 296 20.52 -9.74 -13.71
CA ALA A 296 19.53 -9.96 -14.75
C ALA A 296 19.23 -8.69 -15.57
N VAL A 297 19.48 -7.50 -14.99
CA VAL A 297 19.27 -6.22 -15.67
C VAL A 297 20.32 -6.03 -16.77
N LYS A 298 21.59 -6.27 -16.47
CA LYS A 298 22.67 -6.23 -17.47
C LYS A 298 22.44 -7.22 -18.60
N ILE A 299 22.09 -8.47 -18.27
CA ILE A 299 21.80 -9.50 -19.28
C ILE A 299 20.63 -9.09 -20.16
N GLY A 300 19.55 -8.56 -19.57
CA GLY A 300 18.38 -8.05 -20.30
C GLY A 300 18.74 -6.90 -21.25
N ALA A 301 19.56 -5.95 -20.80
CA ALA A 301 20.03 -4.83 -21.60
C ALA A 301 20.89 -5.27 -22.79
N GLU A 302 21.88 -6.15 -22.57
CA GLU A 302 22.75 -6.70 -23.63
C GLU A 302 21.97 -7.47 -24.70
N LEU A 303 20.88 -8.14 -24.30
CA LEU A 303 20.03 -8.92 -25.20
C LEU A 303 18.94 -8.09 -25.88
N GLY A 304 18.83 -6.79 -25.60
CA GLY A 304 17.77 -5.93 -26.16
C GLY A 304 16.38 -6.13 -25.53
N LEU A 305 16.29 -6.81 -24.39
CA LEU A 305 15.04 -7.01 -23.62
C LEU A 305 14.71 -5.81 -22.71
N GLY A 306 15.61 -4.83 -22.62
CA GLY A 306 15.47 -3.67 -21.75
C GLY A 306 15.47 -4.06 -20.28
N ALA A 307 14.56 -3.49 -19.49
CA ALA A 307 14.44 -3.77 -18.05
C ALA A 307 13.73 -5.10 -17.70
N ARG A 308 13.42 -5.95 -18.69
CA ARG A 308 12.67 -7.21 -18.45
C ARG A 308 13.61 -8.33 -18.00
N ILE A 309 13.47 -8.73 -16.74
CA ILE A 309 14.29 -9.78 -16.09
C ILE A 309 13.58 -11.14 -15.97
N ASN A 310 12.30 -11.20 -16.31
CA ASN A 310 11.42 -12.33 -15.99
C ASN A 310 11.90 -13.70 -16.47
N MET A 311 12.36 -13.83 -17.73
CA MET A 311 12.85 -15.11 -18.26
C MET A 311 14.16 -15.56 -17.62
N ILE A 312 15.03 -14.59 -17.31
CA ILE A 312 16.34 -14.83 -16.68
C ILE A 312 16.13 -15.36 -15.26
N MET A 313 15.29 -14.67 -14.48
CA MET A 313 14.96 -15.08 -13.11
C MET A 313 14.19 -16.41 -13.06
N GLN A 314 13.30 -16.67 -14.03
CA GLN A 314 12.60 -17.95 -14.12
C GLN A 314 13.55 -19.11 -14.42
N ALA A 315 14.53 -18.91 -15.31
CA ALA A 315 15.54 -19.92 -15.61
C ALA A 315 16.42 -20.22 -14.38
N ALA A 316 16.85 -19.17 -13.66
CA ALA A 316 17.58 -19.31 -12.42
C ALA A 316 16.77 -20.06 -11.34
N PHE A 317 15.47 -19.79 -11.23
CA PHE A 317 14.58 -20.55 -10.34
C PHE A 317 14.59 -22.05 -10.64
N PHE A 318 14.38 -22.45 -11.90
CA PHE A 318 14.37 -23.87 -12.26
C PHE A 318 15.72 -24.56 -12.10
N GLN A 319 16.83 -23.82 -12.22
CA GLN A 319 18.17 -24.33 -11.96
C GLN A 319 18.41 -24.64 -10.48
N ILE A 320 17.83 -23.84 -9.57
CA ILE A 320 18.14 -23.87 -8.13
C ILE A 320 17.09 -24.65 -7.33
N ALA A 321 15.81 -24.45 -7.60
CA ALA A 321 14.72 -24.86 -6.71
C ALA A 321 14.50 -26.38 -6.63
N GLY A 322 15.06 -27.14 -7.58
CA GLY A 322 15.05 -28.61 -7.54
C GLY A 322 13.65 -29.25 -7.65
N VAL A 323 12.64 -28.51 -8.13
CA VAL A 323 11.26 -29.01 -8.27
C VAL A 323 11.14 -30.05 -9.38
N ILE A 324 11.86 -29.83 -10.49
CA ILE A 324 12.00 -30.77 -11.61
C ILE A 324 13.46 -30.77 -12.10
N PRO A 325 13.94 -31.80 -12.81
CA PRO A 325 15.28 -31.81 -13.37
C PRO A 325 15.54 -30.59 -14.28
N PRO A 326 16.65 -29.85 -14.13
CA PRO A 326 16.88 -28.61 -14.90
C PRO A 326 16.83 -28.79 -16.41
N LYS A 327 17.34 -29.92 -16.93
CA LYS A 327 17.31 -30.24 -18.36
C LYS A 327 15.88 -30.25 -18.92
N ASP A 328 14.95 -30.84 -18.17
CA ASP A 328 13.55 -30.92 -18.57
C ASP A 328 12.86 -29.56 -18.41
N ALA A 329 13.17 -28.85 -17.32
CA ALA A 329 12.69 -27.49 -17.09
C ALA A 329 13.02 -26.54 -18.26
N PHE A 330 14.27 -26.52 -18.72
CA PHE A 330 14.69 -25.64 -19.81
C PHE A 330 14.04 -26.01 -21.15
N LYS A 331 13.80 -27.30 -21.38
CA LYS A 331 13.02 -27.75 -22.53
C LYS A 331 11.59 -27.20 -22.47
N TYR A 332 10.90 -27.41 -21.35
CA TYR A 332 9.52 -26.93 -21.17
C TYR A 332 9.41 -25.41 -21.23
N MET A 333 10.39 -24.68 -20.68
CA MET A 333 10.47 -23.22 -20.79
C MET A 333 10.58 -22.77 -22.25
N LYS A 334 11.47 -23.38 -23.05
CA LYS A 334 11.63 -23.03 -24.47
C LYS A 334 10.36 -23.35 -25.25
N ASP A 335 9.70 -24.47 -24.98
CA ASP A 335 8.41 -24.82 -25.58
C ASP A 335 7.31 -23.79 -25.22
N ALA A 336 7.26 -23.36 -23.96
CA ALA A 336 6.32 -22.33 -23.50
C ALA A 336 6.60 -20.95 -24.12
N ILE A 337 7.87 -20.56 -24.27
CA ILE A 337 8.29 -19.33 -24.96
C ILE A 337 7.82 -19.38 -26.43
N LYS A 338 8.03 -20.49 -27.13
CA LYS A 338 7.57 -20.66 -28.52
C LYS A 338 6.05 -20.53 -28.64
N LYS A 339 5.30 -21.15 -27.73
CA LYS A 339 3.83 -21.08 -27.69
C LYS A 339 3.35 -19.64 -27.42
N THR A 340 4.01 -18.92 -26.52
CA THR A 340 3.59 -17.58 -26.08
C THR A 340 4.01 -16.48 -27.06
N TYR A 341 5.25 -16.51 -27.53
CA TYR A 341 5.85 -15.45 -28.34
C TYR A 341 5.98 -15.81 -29.82
N GLY A 342 5.58 -17.01 -30.25
CA GLY A 342 5.68 -17.45 -31.64
C GLY A 342 5.02 -16.50 -32.65
N MET A 343 3.89 -15.90 -32.27
CA MET A 343 3.18 -14.91 -33.10
C MET A 343 3.84 -13.52 -33.13
N LYS A 344 4.80 -13.24 -32.23
CA LYS A 344 5.50 -11.95 -32.15
C LYS A 344 6.76 -11.89 -33.03
N GLY A 345 7.10 -12.99 -33.71
CA GLY A 345 8.23 -13.07 -34.64
C GLY A 345 9.40 -13.88 -34.08
N LYS A 346 10.22 -14.43 -35.00
CA LYS A 346 11.35 -15.32 -34.67
C LYS A 346 12.41 -14.63 -33.82
N GLU A 347 12.68 -13.36 -34.05
CA GLU A 347 13.69 -12.58 -33.33
C GLU A 347 13.38 -12.50 -31.83
N ILE A 348 12.15 -12.14 -31.47
CA ILE A 348 11.70 -12.10 -30.07
C ILE A 348 11.81 -13.49 -29.42
N VAL A 349 11.43 -14.56 -30.12
CA VAL A 349 11.57 -15.93 -29.59
C VAL A 349 13.04 -16.26 -29.33
N GLN A 350 13.94 -15.94 -30.26
CA GLN A 350 15.38 -16.20 -30.11
C GLN A 350 16.01 -15.38 -28.99
N MET A 351 15.63 -14.10 -28.82
CA MET A 351 16.08 -13.27 -27.70
C MET A 351 15.72 -13.91 -26.35
N ASN A 352 14.49 -14.44 -26.23
CA ASN A 352 14.05 -15.11 -25.00
C ASN A 352 14.76 -16.46 -24.79
N TYR A 353 15.06 -17.22 -25.85
CA TYR A 353 15.87 -18.43 -25.76
C TYR A 353 17.30 -18.11 -25.28
N ALA A 354 17.92 -17.09 -25.86
CA ALA A 354 19.24 -16.62 -25.46
C ALA A 354 19.26 -16.14 -24.00
N ALA A 355 18.16 -15.54 -23.52
CA ALA A 355 18.02 -15.15 -22.12
C ALA A 355 18.04 -16.37 -21.17
N VAL A 356 17.33 -17.46 -21.52
CA VAL A 356 17.37 -18.71 -20.74
C VAL A 356 18.79 -19.29 -20.72
N ASP A 357 19.46 -19.35 -21.88
CA ASP A 357 20.79 -19.95 -21.99
C ASP A 357 21.86 -19.11 -21.27
N LYS A 358 21.84 -17.77 -21.41
CA LYS A 358 22.75 -16.87 -20.69
C LYS A 358 22.52 -16.91 -19.18
N ALA A 359 21.27 -17.02 -18.72
CA ALA A 359 20.96 -17.03 -17.29
C ALA A 359 21.66 -18.17 -16.55
N VAL A 360 21.67 -19.37 -17.14
CA VAL A 360 22.30 -20.56 -16.53
C VAL A 360 23.81 -20.38 -16.40
N GLY A 361 24.47 -19.77 -17.38
CA GLY A 361 25.91 -19.51 -17.35
C GLY A 361 26.32 -18.32 -16.45
N ALA A 362 25.41 -17.37 -16.23
CA ALA A 362 25.66 -16.16 -15.45
C ALA A 362 25.27 -16.27 -13.97
N LEU A 363 24.61 -17.37 -13.57
CA LEU A 363 24.21 -17.60 -12.19
C LEU A 363 25.44 -17.91 -11.33
N GLU A 364 25.70 -17.05 -10.35
CA GLU A 364 26.85 -17.19 -9.45
C GLU A 364 26.39 -17.74 -8.09
N LYS A 365 27.04 -18.82 -7.61
CA LYS A 365 26.88 -19.26 -6.22
C LYS A 365 27.88 -18.51 -5.35
N ILE A 366 27.39 -17.70 -4.42
CA ILE A 366 28.21 -16.85 -3.58
C ILE A 366 28.85 -17.66 -2.46
N ALA A 367 30.17 -17.57 -2.34
CA ALA A 367 30.91 -18.13 -1.22
C ALA A 367 30.71 -17.23 0.01
N VAL A 368 29.72 -17.58 0.85
CA VAL A 368 29.33 -16.78 2.02
C VAL A 368 30.51 -16.64 3.00
N PRO A 369 31.00 -15.42 3.27
CA PRO A 369 32.07 -15.20 4.23
C PRO A 369 31.64 -15.58 5.65
N LYS A 370 32.49 -16.32 6.38
CA LYS A 370 32.19 -16.71 7.77
C LYS A 370 32.02 -15.50 8.70
N ALA A 371 32.70 -14.38 8.40
CA ALA A 371 32.58 -13.14 9.15
C ALA A 371 31.15 -12.58 9.20
N TRP A 372 30.29 -12.93 8.24
CA TRP A 372 28.90 -12.49 8.20
C TRP A 372 28.05 -13.07 9.35
N GLU A 373 28.45 -14.18 9.97
CA GLU A 373 27.76 -14.74 11.15
C GLU A 373 27.71 -13.75 12.32
N THR A 374 28.71 -12.87 12.38
CA THR A 374 28.91 -11.85 13.42
C THR A 374 28.93 -10.43 12.85
N ALA A 375 28.35 -10.22 11.66
CA ALA A 375 28.20 -8.87 11.10
C ALA A 375 27.52 -7.94 12.12
N GLY A 376 27.98 -6.69 12.20
CA GLY A 376 27.62 -5.70 13.22
C GLY A 376 26.13 -5.35 13.22
N HIS A 377 25.67 -4.57 14.19
CA HIS A 377 24.29 -4.08 14.11
C HIS A 377 24.25 -2.82 13.24
N GLU A 378 23.22 -2.71 12.41
CA GLU A 378 22.96 -1.47 11.70
C GLU A 378 22.85 -0.32 12.71
N ALA A 379 23.47 0.82 12.40
CA ALA A 379 23.35 2.00 13.25
C ALA A 379 21.87 2.37 13.36
N TYR A 380 21.37 2.47 14.59
CA TYR A 380 20.02 2.94 14.82
C TYR A 380 19.95 4.44 14.54
N THR A 381 19.43 4.81 13.39
CA THR A 381 19.22 6.22 13.05
C THR A 381 17.82 6.62 13.49
N THR A 382 17.72 7.38 14.59
CA THR A 382 16.47 8.08 14.93
C THR A 382 16.21 9.15 13.87
N LYS A 383 15.14 8.97 13.10
CA LYS A 383 14.57 10.04 12.28
C LYS A 383 13.52 10.75 13.13
N ASP A 384 13.52 12.07 13.06
CA ASP A 384 12.44 12.89 13.61
C ASP A 384 11.23 12.80 12.65
N GLU A 385 10.27 11.94 12.99
CA GLU A 385 9.10 11.63 12.18
C GLU A 385 7.84 11.66 13.07
N PRO A 386 6.67 12.09 12.54
CA PRO A 386 5.42 12.06 13.29
C PRO A 386 5.07 10.66 13.80
N ASP A 387 4.36 10.58 14.93
CA ASP A 387 4.01 9.30 15.57
C ASP A 387 3.25 8.35 14.64
N PHE A 388 2.31 8.86 13.84
CA PHE A 388 1.61 8.06 12.84
C PHE A 388 2.58 7.45 11.81
N VAL A 389 3.57 8.24 11.34
CA VAL A 389 4.55 7.77 10.37
C VAL A 389 5.40 6.66 11.00
N LYS A 390 5.96 6.92 12.17
CA LYS A 390 6.87 6.01 12.87
C LYS A 390 6.18 4.72 13.32
N ASN A 391 5.00 4.82 13.91
CA ASN A 391 4.36 3.72 14.65
C ASN A 391 3.30 2.97 13.81
N VAL A 392 2.78 3.57 12.73
CA VAL A 392 1.73 2.94 11.89
C VAL A 392 2.21 2.77 10.44
N MET A 393 2.59 3.86 9.78
CA MET A 393 2.96 3.85 8.37
C MET A 393 4.21 3.00 8.10
N ARG A 394 5.30 3.19 8.85
CA ARG A 394 6.56 2.47 8.67
C ARG A 394 6.38 0.95 8.83
N PRO A 395 5.72 0.42 9.89
CA PRO A 395 5.40 -1.00 9.98
C PRO A 395 4.57 -1.53 8.82
N ILE A 396 3.51 -0.83 8.39
CA ILE A 396 2.68 -1.27 7.27
C ILE A 396 3.50 -1.36 5.98
N LEU A 397 4.28 -0.33 5.67
CA LEU A 397 5.12 -0.30 4.48
C LEU A 397 6.19 -1.39 4.51
N ALA A 398 6.74 -1.72 5.69
CA ALA A 398 7.69 -2.82 5.87
C ALA A 398 7.06 -4.23 5.81
N GLN A 399 5.77 -4.34 5.44
CA GLN A 399 4.98 -5.58 5.44
C GLN A 399 4.77 -6.20 6.83
N GLN A 400 4.82 -5.37 7.87
CA GLN A 400 4.59 -5.75 9.28
C GLN A 400 3.28 -5.17 9.83
N GLY A 401 2.38 -4.71 8.96
CA GLY A 401 1.08 -4.13 9.36
C GLY A 401 0.18 -5.11 10.14
N ASP A 402 0.33 -6.42 9.93
CA ASP A 402 -0.37 -7.46 10.69
C ASP A 402 0.02 -7.52 12.18
N THR A 403 1.15 -6.91 12.56
CA THR A 403 1.61 -6.84 13.96
C THR A 403 0.99 -5.68 14.73
N LEU A 404 0.36 -4.72 14.04
CA LEU A 404 -0.27 -3.57 14.67
C LEU A 404 -1.51 -4.01 15.46
N PRO A 405 -1.64 -3.61 16.74
CA PRO A 405 -2.81 -3.91 17.53
C PRO A 405 -4.00 -3.03 17.14
N VAL A 406 -5.20 -3.38 17.64
CA VAL A 406 -6.42 -2.59 17.40
C VAL A 406 -6.25 -1.14 17.90
N SER A 407 -5.58 -0.92 19.02
CA SER A 407 -5.32 0.43 19.57
C SER A 407 -4.48 1.35 18.67
N ALA A 408 -3.76 0.80 17.69
CA ALA A 408 -2.95 1.59 16.76
C ALA A 408 -3.76 2.26 15.66
N MET A 409 -5.03 1.89 15.49
CA MET A 409 -5.90 2.36 14.40
C MET A 409 -6.99 3.29 14.95
N PRO A 410 -7.35 4.36 14.21
CA PRO A 410 -8.47 5.22 14.56
C PRO A 410 -9.79 4.45 14.42
N THR A 411 -10.79 4.81 15.24
CA THR A 411 -12.08 4.10 15.27
C THR A 411 -12.99 4.38 14.07
N ASP A 412 -12.75 5.51 13.39
CA ASP A 412 -13.51 6.02 12.25
C ASP A 412 -12.76 5.93 10.92
N GLY A 413 -11.48 5.50 10.94
CA GLY A 413 -10.65 5.38 9.75
C GLY A 413 -10.04 6.69 9.25
N ILE A 414 -10.09 7.79 10.02
CA ILE A 414 -9.49 9.06 9.62
C ILE A 414 -7.96 9.00 9.75
N LEU A 415 -7.25 9.30 8.67
CA LEU A 415 -5.78 9.26 8.62
C LEU A 415 -5.18 10.65 8.37
N PRO A 416 -3.94 10.93 8.85
CA PRO A 416 -3.24 12.16 8.54
C PRO A 416 -2.97 12.36 7.05
N THR A 417 -2.90 13.64 6.65
CA THR A 417 -2.48 14.05 5.31
C THR A 417 -0.96 14.16 5.21
N GLY A 418 -0.43 14.25 3.98
CA GLY A 418 0.97 14.57 3.70
C GLY A 418 1.97 13.49 4.09
N THR A 419 1.56 12.22 4.08
CA THR A 419 2.41 11.12 4.55
C THR A 419 3.30 10.53 3.45
N THR A 420 2.97 10.68 2.17
CA THR A 420 3.79 10.13 1.06
C THR A 420 5.22 10.68 1.02
N LYS A 421 5.45 11.91 1.51
CA LYS A 421 6.78 12.53 1.56
C LYS A 421 7.80 11.74 2.39
N TYR A 422 7.34 10.88 3.30
CA TYR A 422 8.19 10.01 4.12
C TYR A 422 8.55 8.68 3.44
N GLU A 423 7.89 8.28 2.34
CA GLU A 423 8.15 6.99 1.71
C GLU A 423 9.54 6.92 1.06
N LYS A 424 9.89 7.92 0.22
CA LYS A 424 11.16 7.99 -0.52
C LYS A 424 11.54 6.66 -1.18
N ARG A 425 10.62 6.10 -1.97
CA ARG A 425 10.63 4.70 -2.45
C ARG A 425 11.87 4.31 -3.27
N GLY A 426 12.44 5.25 -4.02
CA GLY A 426 13.65 5.03 -4.83
C GLY A 426 13.50 3.99 -5.94
N ILE A 427 12.33 3.93 -6.59
CA ILE A 427 11.99 2.86 -7.55
C ILE A 427 12.40 3.12 -9.00
N ALA A 428 12.85 4.34 -9.33
CA ALA A 428 13.22 4.68 -10.69
C ALA A 428 14.50 3.96 -11.14
N ILE A 429 14.51 3.45 -12.37
CA ILE A 429 15.74 2.98 -13.03
C ILE A 429 16.59 4.20 -13.43
N ASN A 430 15.95 5.18 -14.07
CA ASN A 430 16.56 6.42 -14.50
C ASN A 430 15.78 7.64 -13.98
N VAL A 431 16.48 8.73 -13.67
CA VAL A 431 15.92 10.00 -13.21
C VAL A 431 16.46 11.16 -14.06
N PRO A 432 15.73 12.28 -14.20
CA PRO A 432 16.19 13.40 -15.01
C PRO A 432 17.32 14.17 -14.31
N GLU A 433 18.41 14.39 -15.03
CA GLU A 433 19.52 15.28 -14.66
C GLU A 433 19.32 16.63 -15.37
N TRP A 434 19.34 17.72 -14.60
CA TRP A 434 19.15 19.08 -15.11
C TRP A 434 20.45 19.65 -15.70
N GLN A 435 20.35 20.22 -16.91
CA GLN A 435 21.42 20.92 -17.62
C GLN A 435 21.12 22.43 -17.59
N PRO A 436 21.73 23.21 -16.67
CA PRO A 436 21.39 24.61 -16.45
C PRO A 436 21.53 25.49 -17.70
N GLU A 437 22.61 25.30 -18.46
CA GLU A 437 22.95 26.07 -19.67
C GLU A 437 21.90 25.99 -20.78
N ASN A 438 21.13 24.89 -20.81
CA ASN A 438 20.09 24.66 -21.80
C ASN A 438 18.69 25.09 -21.30
N CYS A 439 18.57 25.45 -20.02
CA CYS A 439 17.28 25.68 -19.38
C CYS A 439 16.73 27.08 -19.67
N ILE A 440 15.55 27.13 -20.30
CA ILE A 440 14.84 28.39 -20.59
C ILE A 440 13.87 28.83 -19.47
N GLN A 441 13.89 28.18 -18.31
CA GLN A 441 13.11 28.54 -17.11
C GLN A 441 11.59 28.65 -17.34
N CYS A 442 11.01 27.67 -18.05
CA CYS A 442 9.59 27.67 -18.44
C CYS A 442 8.66 26.89 -17.51
N ASN A 443 9.19 26.17 -16.52
CA ASN A 443 8.48 25.30 -15.57
C ASN A 443 7.62 24.16 -16.15
N GLN A 444 7.60 23.94 -17.48
CA GLN A 444 6.78 22.88 -18.09
C GLN A 444 7.11 21.48 -17.57
N CYS A 445 8.37 21.22 -17.22
CA CYS A 445 8.79 19.94 -16.65
C CYS A 445 8.12 19.63 -15.30
N SER A 446 7.88 20.65 -14.47
CA SER A 446 7.15 20.52 -13.21
C SER A 446 5.65 20.42 -13.44
N PHE A 447 5.13 21.21 -14.39
CA PHE A 447 3.72 21.21 -14.77
C PHE A 447 3.22 19.81 -15.15
N VAL A 448 3.99 19.08 -15.97
CA VAL A 448 3.60 17.74 -16.46
C VAL A 448 4.01 16.59 -15.53
N CYS A 449 4.71 16.86 -14.42
CA CYS A 449 5.19 15.79 -13.56
C CYS A 449 4.00 15.14 -12.81
N PRO A 450 3.74 13.84 -13.00
CA PRO A 450 2.61 13.17 -12.38
C PRO A 450 2.79 12.90 -10.88
N HIS A 451 3.97 13.16 -10.32
CA HIS A 451 4.29 12.86 -8.92
C HIS A 451 4.85 14.07 -8.16
N ALA A 452 4.85 15.26 -8.78
CA ALA A 452 5.50 16.46 -8.22
C ALA A 452 6.98 16.24 -7.81
N ALA A 453 7.68 15.31 -8.48
CA ALA A 453 9.06 14.93 -8.20
C ALA A 453 10.10 15.86 -8.84
N ILE A 454 9.68 16.84 -9.62
CA ILE A 454 10.54 17.87 -10.20
C ILE A 454 9.85 19.23 -10.03
N ARG A 455 10.53 20.17 -9.37
CA ARG A 455 9.98 21.48 -8.99
C ARG A 455 10.96 22.59 -9.35
N PRO A 456 10.48 23.75 -9.83
CA PRO A 456 11.30 24.93 -9.87
C PRO A 456 11.52 25.45 -8.45
N VAL A 457 12.66 26.08 -8.24
CA VAL A 457 13.05 26.76 -7.01
C VAL A 457 13.36 28.20 -7.38
N LEU A 458 12.80 29.13 -6.61
CA LEU A 458 13.21 30.52 -6.56
C LEU A 458 13.78 30.79 -5.16
N ALA A 459 14.88 31.53 -5.11
CA ALA A 459 15.53 31.88 -3.85
C ALA A 459 16.29 33.19 -4.02
N SER A 460 16.37 33.98 -2.94
CA SER A 460 17.30 35.11 -2.89
C SER A 460 18.75 34.61 -2.72
N GLU A 461 19.74 35.49 -2.92
CA GLU A 461 21.13 35.13 -2.61
C GLU A 461 21.35 34.85 -1.12
N GLU A 462 20.51 35.43 -0.25
CA GLU A 462 20.58 35.20 1.19
C GLU A 462 20.08 33.80 1.58
N ASP A 463 18.99 33.33 0.98
CA ASP A 463 18.45 31.99 1.23
C ASP A 463 19.43 30.87 0.80
N LEU A 464 20.38 31.19 -0.07
CA LEU A 464 21.35 30.24 -0.63
C LEU A 464 22.68 30.17 0.12
N LYS A 465 22.84 30.87 1.24
CA LYS A 465 24.10 30.88 2.02
C LYS A 465 24.54 29.47 2.44
N ASP A 466 23.59 28.62 2.81
CA ASP A 466 23.82 27.24 3.26
C ASP A 466 23.59 26.18 2.16
N ALA A 467 23.52 26.61 0.90
CA ALA A 467 23.27 25.72 -0.21
C ALA A 467 24.40 24.68 -0.36
N PRO A 468 24.08 23.39 -0.63
CA PRO A 468 25.10 22.40 -0.95
C PRO A 468 25.97 22.83 -2.13
N LYS A 469 27.22 22.38 -2.15
CA LYS A 469 28.20 22.75 -3.19
C LYS A 469 27.69 22.52 -4.62
N ASP A 470 26.91 21.46 -4.82
CA ASP A 470 26.37 21.07 -6.13
C ASP A 470 24.96 21.64 -6.41
N PHE A 471 24.49 22.58 -5.58
CA PHE A 471 23.21 23.28 -5.75
C PHE A 471 23.35 24.44 -6.75
N VAL A 472 23.72 24.10 -7.99
CA VAL A 472 23.90 25.08 -9.07
C VAL A 472 22.59 25.82 -9.36
N THR A 473 22.66 27.14 -9.56
CA THR A 473 21.52 27.99 -9.90
C THR A 473 21.79 28.86 -11.13
N LEU A 474 20.73 29.40 -11.74
CA LEU A 474 20.77 30.43 -12.77
C LEU A 474 20.23 31.75 -12.20
N ASP A 475 20.49 32.88 -12.85
CA ASP A 475 19.71 34.10 -12.60
C ASP A 475 18.28 33.91 -13.11
N ALA A 476 17.29 34.30 -12.31
CA ALA A 476 15.89 34.14 -12.68
C ALA A 476 15.50 35.07 -13.84
N ALA A 477 14.89 34.48 -14.88
CA ALA A 477 14.46 35.18 -16.07
C ALA A 477 13.01 35.68 -15.93
N GLY A 478 12.83 37.00 -16.05
CA GLY A 478 11.55 37.70 -15.90
C GLY A 478 11.77 39.06 -15.25
N LYS A 479 10.92 40.06 -15.53
CA LYS A 479 11.08 41.38 -14.89
C LYS A 479 10.72 41.33 -13.41
N GLU A 480 9.73 40.52 -13.11
CA GLU A 480 9.12 40.27 -11.80
C GLU A 480 10.04 39.45 -10.89
N LEU A 481 10.97 38.68 -11.48
CA LEU A 481 11.87 37.77 -10.76
C LEU A 481 13.30 38.32 -10.63
N LYS A 482 13.50 39.59 -10.98
CA LYS A 482 14.83 40.20 -11.01
C LYS A 482 15.47 40.19 -9.61
N GLY A 483 16.70 39.69 -9.52
CA GLY A 483 17.44 39.58 -8.25
C GLY A 483 17.30 38.23 -7.55
N LEU A 484 16.45 37.34 -8.07
CA LEU A 484 16.33 35.96 -7.58
C LEU A 484 17.17 35.00 -8.41
N LYS A 485 17.48 33.86 -7.79
CA LYS A 485 18.08 32.70 -8.44
C LYS A 485 17.02 31.65 -8.75
N TYR A 486 17.24 30.91 -9.83
CA TYR A 486 16.35 29.88 -10.33
C TYR A 486 17.07 28.54 -10.44
N ARG A 487 16.39 27.46 -10.06
CA ARG A 487 16.87 26.08 -10.26
C ARG A 487 15.70 25.14 -10.56
N ILE A 488 15.94 24.11 -11.36
CA ILE A 488 15.07 22.94 -11.40
C ILE A 488 15.65 21.87 -10.47
N GLN A 489 14.90 21.52 -9.42
CA GLN A 489 15.30 20.49 -8.46
C GLN A 489 14.45 19.23 -8.63
N VAL A 490 15.11 18.06 -8.54
CA VAL A 490 14.48 16.74 -8.66
C VAL A 490 14.56 16.03 -7.32
N SER A 491 13.44 15.45 -6.85
CA SER A 491 13.45 14.41 -5.83
C SER A 491 13.71 13.07 -6.51
N THR A 492 14.94 12.59 -6.46
CA THR A 492 15.33 11.33 -7.12
C THR A 492 14.68 10.11 -6.48
N LEU A 493 14.40 10.15 -5.18
CA LEU A 493 13.77 9.05 -4.45
C LEU A 493 12.25 8.98 -4.62
N ASP A 494 11.61 10.05 -5.08
CA ASP A 494 10.17 10.05 -5.39
C ASP A 494 9.90 10.03 -6.90
N CYS A 495 10.93 10.25 -7.72
CA CYS A 495 10.82 10.10 -9.17
C CYS A 495 10.51 8.65 -9.53
N THR A 496 9.62 8.47 -10.52
CA THR A 496 9.28 7.15 -11.06
C THR A 496 9.97 6.85 -12.39
N GLY A 497 10.81 7.76 -12.89
CA GLY A 497 11.56 7.60 -14.14
C GLY A 497 10.72 7.56 -15.42
N CYS A 498 9.52 8.15 -15.42
CA CYS A 498 8.61 8.10 -16.58
C CYS A 498 9.12 8.87 -17.82
N GLY A 499 10.02 9.84 -17.66
CA GLY A 499 10.59 10.60 -18.76
C GLY A 499 9.74 11.77 -19.29
N ASN A 500 8.51 11.96 -18.80
CA ASN A 500 7.60 13.02 -19.28
C ASN A 500 8.24 14.43 -19.26
N CYS A 501 8.99 14.74 -18.20
CA CYS A 501 9.66 16.03 -18.04
C CYS A 501 10.77 16.26 -19.10
N ALA A 502 11.57 15.23 -19.42
CA ALA A 502 12.59 15.30 -20.45
C ALA A 502 11.97 15.39 -21.86
N GLN A 503 10.87 14.65 -22.08
CA GLN A 503 10.13 14.68 -23.34
C GLN A 503 9.56 16.08 -23.63
N VAL A 504 8.84 16.67 -22.66
CA VAL A 504 8.18 17.97 -22.85
C VAL A 504 9.17 19.15 -22.94
N CYS A 505 10.40 18.99 -22.43
CA CYS A 505 11.39 20.07 -22.39
C CYS A 505 11.52 20.76 -23.77
N PRO A 506 11.11 22.04 -23.89
CA PRO A 506 11.00 22.73 -25.18
C PRO A 506 12.31 23.39 -25.65
N ALA A 507 13.38 23.29 -24.85
CA ALA A 507 14.68 23.81 -25.20
C ALA A 507 15.24 23.08 -26.45
N LYS A 508 15.95 23.83 -27.31
CA LYS A 508 16.55 23.29 -28.55
C LYS A 508 17.49 22.13 -28.24
N GLU A 509 18.38 22.35 -27.27
CA GLU A 509 19.17 21.31 -26.63
C GLU A 509 18.45 20.90 -25.35
N LYS A 510 18.36 19.59 -25.08
CA LYS A 510 17.56 19.10 -23.95
C LYS A 510 18.17 19.52 -22.62
N ALA A 511 17.41 20.29 -21.84
CA ALA A 511 17.80 20.72 -20.50
C ALA A 511 17.58 19.63 -19.41
N LEU A 512 17.04 18.47 -19.79
CA LEU A 512 16.80 17.33 -18.91
C LEU A 512 17.21 16.05 -19.65
N ILE A 513 18.16 15.30 -19.08
CA ILE A 513 18.69 14.06 -19.64
C ILE A 513 18.47 12.93 -18.63
N MET A 514 17.90 11.80 -19.07
CA MET A 514 17.66 10.67 -18.17
C MET A 514 18.98 9.95 -17.85
N LYS A 515 19.31 9.80 -16.56
CA LYS A 515 20.51 9.12 -16.06
C LYS A 515 20.16 8.02 -15.06
N PRO A 516 20.98 6.97 -14.92
CA PRO A 516 20.77 5.93 -13.90
C PRO A 516 20.65 6.52 -12.49
N LEU A 517 19.68 6.06 -11.70
CA LEU A 517 19.37 6.60 -10.37
C LEU A 517 20.61 6.67 -9.46
N ASN A 518 21.40 5.60 -9.43
CA ASN A 518 22.60 5.50 -8.59
C ASN A 518 23.66 6.57 -8.91
N THR A 519 23.68 7.13 -10.12
CA THR A 519 24.61 8.23 -10.49
C THR A 519 24.14 9.60 -9.98
N GLN A 520 22.88 9.70 -9.52
CA GLN A 520 22.24 10.97 -9.17
C GLN A 520 21.91 11.06 -7.68
N THR A 521 21.70 9.94 -6.98
CA THR A 521 21.22 9.91 -5.60
C THR A 521 22.10 10.69 -4.62
N GLU A 522 23.42 10.47 -4.62
CA GLU A 522 24.34 11.08 -3.64
C GLU A 522 24.33 12.62 -3.72
N ILE A 523 24.17 13.17 -4.92
CA ILE A 523 24.16 14.61 -5.17
C ILE A 523 22.76 15.20 -4.96
N GLN A 524 21.73 14.56 -5.51
CA GLN A 524 20.40 15.15 -5.58
C GLN A 524 19.58 14.98 -4.30
N VAL A 525 19.87 13.99 -3.45
CA VAL A 525 19.16 13.84 -2.17
C VAL A 525 19.43 15.03 -1.24
N PRO A 526 20.70 15.41 -0.95
CA PRO A 526 20.98 16.63 -0.17
C PRO A 526 20.41 17.90 -0.81
N ASN A 527 20.53 18.05 -2.14
CA ASN A 527 19.98 19.19 -2.87
C ASN A 527 18.45 19.29 -2.75
N HIS A 528 17.74 18.16 -2.82
CA HIS A 528 16.30 18.13 -2.65
C HIS A 528 15.91 18.51 -1.21
N VAL A 529 16.57 17.95 -0.20
CA VAL A 529 16.33 18.29 1.21
C VAL A 529 16.57 19.77 1.48
N PHE A 530 17.61 20.36 0.89
CA PHE A 530 17.84 21.80 0.97
C PHE A 530 16.71 22.59 0.31
N SER A 531 16.31 22.21 -0.92
CA SER A 531 15.25 22.91 -1.65
C SER A 531 13.91 22.95 -0.93
N THR A 532 13.58 21.96 -0.11
CA THR A 532 12.32 21.91 0.65
C THR A 532 12.31 22.82 1.87
N LYS A 533 13.45 23.43 2.23
CA LYS A 533 13.57 24.39 3.34
C LYS A 533 13.54 25.85 2.86
N LEU A 534 13.59 26.08 1.55
CA LEU A 534 13.55 27.42 0.98
C LEU A 534 12.12 27.99 1.05
N PRO A 535 11.97 29.31 1.18
CA PRO A 535 10.66 29.95 1.21
C PRO A 535 9.92 29.72 -0.11
N VAL A 536 8.60 29.57 -0.02
CA VAL A 536 7.73 29.46 -1.20
C VAL A 536 7.37 30.85 -1.69
N LEU A 537 7.84 31.22 -2.88
CA LEU A 537 7.59 32.52 -3.52
C LEU A 537 6.56 32.36 -4.64
N ASP A 538 5.27 32.42 -4.32
CA ASP A 538 4.17 32.05 -5.23
C ASP A 538 3.26 33.21 -5.70
N ASP A 539 3.51 34.42 -5.23
CA ASP A 539 2.77 35.65 -5.55
C ASP A 539 3.45 36.53 -6.62
N LEU A 540 4.70 36.20 -6.99
CA LEU A 540 5.52 36.99 -7.93
C LEU A 540 5.05 36.92 -9.39
N MET A 541 4.24 35.92 -9.74
CA MET A 541 3.70 35.72 -11.08
C MET A 541 2.25 35.25 -11.03
N PRO A 542 1.42 35.54 -12.07
CA PRO A 542 0.05 35.07 -12.10
C PRO A 542 -0.06 33.54 -12.00
N LEU A 543 -0.81 33.06 -11.01
CA LEU A 543 -1.14 31.65 -10.81
C LEU A 543 -1.81 31.02 -12.04
N THR A 544 -2.49 31.81 -12.85
CA THR A 544 -3.16 31.37 -14.09
C THR A 544 -2.19 31.09 -15.24
N SER A 545 -0.90 31.41 -15.10
CA SER A 545 0.13 31.10 -16.10
C SER A 545 0.81 29.76 -15.82
N VAL A 546 1.25 29.05 -16.87
CA VAL A 546 2.02 27.79 -16.73
C VAL A 546 3.28 28.01 -15.89
N LYS A 547 3.99 29.12 -16.08
CA LYS A 547 5.20 29.41 -15.29
C LYS A 547 4.86 29.73 -13.83
N GLY A 548 3.93 30.65 -13.59
CA GLY A 548 3.54 31.11 -12.26
C GLY A 548 2.92 30.01 -11.39
N SER A 549 1.97 29.22 -11.93
CA SER A 549 1.35 28.11 -11.20
C SER A 549 2.34 27.10 -10.61
N GLN A 550 3.54 26.99 -11.19
CA GLN A 550 4.54 26.01 -10.75
C GLN A 550 5.50 26.55 -9.69
N PHE A 551 5.46 27.84 -9.38
CA PHE A 551 6.12 28.38 -8.19
C PHE A 551 5.29 28.13 -6.92
N SER A 552 3.97 27.99 -7.04
CA SER A 552 3.11 27.54 -5.96
C SER A 552 3.41 26.10 -5.56
N GLN A 553 3.40 25.86 -4.24
CA GLN A 553 3.61 24.53 -3.68
C GLN A 553 2.52 23.56 -4.21
N PRO A 554 2.91 22.41 -4.79
CA PRO A 554 1.95 21.37 -5.09
C PRO A 554 1.46 20.72 -3.79
N LEU A 555 0.14 20.71 -3.56
CA LEU A 555 -0.47 20.05 -2.40
C LEU A 555 -0.98 18.63 -2.72
N PHE A 556 -0.49 18.06 -3.82
CA PHE A 556 -0.63 16.66 -4.19
C PHE A 556 0.71 16.15 -4.71
N GLU A 557 1.38 15.30 -3.93
CA GLU A 557 2.75 14.86 -4.18
C GLU A 557 2.98 13.37 -3.92
N PHE A 558 3.85 12.77 -4.74
CA PHE A 558 4.41 11.43 -4.53
C PHE A 558 3.36 10.29 -4.40
N SER A 559 2.23 10.43 -5.10
CA SER A 559 1.14 9.44 -5.07
C SER A 559 1.55 8.03 -5.56
N GLY A 560 0.71 7.04 -5.23
CA GLY A 560 0.87 5.66 -5.71
C GLY A 560 0.53 5.42 -7.19
N ALA A 561 0.32 6.49 -7.97
CA ALA A 561 -0.06 6.40 -9.38
C ALA A 561 1.07 5.83 -10.26
N CYS A 562 0.71 5.31 -11.43
CA CYS A 562 1.65 4.73 -12.37
C CYS A 562 2.70 5.75 -12.88
N PRO A 563 3.92 5.32 -13.24
CA PRO A 563 4.86 6.16 -13.96
C PRO A 563 4.20 6.75 -15.21
N GLY A 564 4.16 8.08 -15.32
CA GLY A 564 3.56 8.76 -16.48
C GLY A 564 2.02 8.81 -16.46
N CYS A 565 1.38 8.63 -15.29
CA CYS A 565 -0.07 8.73 -15.15
C CYS A 565 -0.63 10.02 -15.76
N GLY A 566 -1.71 9.89 -16.52
CA GLY A 566 -2.38 11.02 -17.18
C GLY A 566 -3.33 11.82 -16.28
N GLU A 567 -3.71 11.30 -15.10
CA GLU A 567 -4.69 11.95 -14.21
C GLU A 567 -4.02 12.93 -13.24
N THR A 568 -2.93 12.52 -12.59
CA THR A 568 -2.34 13.25 -11.47
C THR A 568 -1.74 14.63 -11.78
N PRO A 569 -1.21 14.93 -13.00
CA PRO A 569 -0.81 16.30 -13.32
C PRO A 569 -1.97 17.30 -13.20
N TYR A 570 -3.20 16.90 -13.56
CA TYR A 570 -4.39 17.75 -13.42
C TYR A 570 -4.69 18.02 -11.94
N VAL A 571 -4.75 16.97 -11.12
CA VAL A 571 -4.99 17.10 -9.67
C VAL A 571 -3.93 18.00 -9.03
N LYS A 572 -2.65 17.77 -9.32
CA LYS A 572 -1.54 18.59 -8.82
C LYS A 572 -1.74 20.07 -9.14
N VAL A 573 -2.03 20.41 -10.39
CA VAL A 573 -2.23 21.82 -10.79
C VAL A 573 -3.48 22.41 -10.15
N ILE A 574 -4.58 21.67 -10.03
CA ILE A 574 -5.78 22.11 -9.30
C ILE A 574 -5.42 22.47 -7.85
N THR A 575 -4.61 21.64 -7.17
CA THR A 575 -4.17 21.94 -5.80
C THR A 575 -3.25 23.16 -5.71
N GLN A 576 -2.46 23.46 -6.74
CA GLN A 576 -1.63 24.68 -6.79
C GLN A 576 -2.47 25.95 -6.93
N LEU A 577 -3.70 25.84 -7.45
CA LEU A 577 -4.60 26.98 -7.66
C LEU A 577 -5.59 27.18 -6.50
N PHE A 578 -6.09 26.08 -5.91
CA PHE A 578 -7.20 26.12 -4.96
C PHE A 578 -6.95 25.32 -3.67
N GLY A 579 -5.79 24.67 -3.55
CA GLY A 579 -5.52 23.67 -2.52
C GLY A 579 -5.63 24.17 -1.09
N ASP A 580 -5.32 25.44 -0.85
CA ASP A 580 -5.40 26.11 0.46
C ASP A 580 -6.84 26.15 1.05
N ARG A 581 -7.88 25.97 0.23
CA ARG A 581 -9.29 26.10 0.65
C ARG A 581 -10.23 25.06 0.04
N MET A 582 -9.70 23.97 -0.52
CA MET A 582 -10.51 22.99 -1.24
C MET A 582 -10.94 21.81 -0.37
N MET A 583 -12.11 21.26 -0.68
CA MET A 583 -12.60 19.99 -0.16
C MET A 583 -12.91 19.08 -1.35
N ILE A 584 -12.48 17.82 -1.27
CA ILE A 584 -12.56 16.85 -2.36
C ILE A 584 -13.48 15.70 -1.96
N ALA A 585 -14.58 15.55 -2.70
CA ALA A 585 -15.36 14.33 -2.80
C ALA A 585 -14.82 13.50 -3.98
N ASN A 586 -14.21 12.35 -3.71
CA ASN A 586 -13.56 11.53 -4.71
C ASN A 586 -14.29 10.21 -4.91
N ALA A 587 -14.74 9.90 -6.12
CA ALA A 587 -15.37 8.63 -6.48
C ALA A 587 -14.36 7.48 -6.37
N THR A 588 -14.83 6.27 -6.09
CA THR A 588 -13.96 5.10 -6.10
C THR A 588 -13.41 4.83 -7.52
N GLY A 589 -12.09 4.69 -7.65
CA GLY A 589 -11.44 4.50 -8.96
C GLY A 589 -9.93 4.69 -8.89
N CYS A 590 -9.27 4.95 -10.04
CA CYS A 590 -7.84 5.31 -10.05
C CYS A 590 -7.52 6.40 -9.02
N SER A 591 -8.33 7.47 -9.03
CA SER A 591 -8.15 8.66 -8.21
C SER A 591 -8.26 8.40 -6.71
N SER A 592 -9.15 7.51 -6.27
CA SER A 592 -9.18 7.12 -4.86
C SER A 592 -8.04 6.18 -4.47
N ILE A 593 -7.61 5.29 -5.38
CA ILE A 593 -6.50 4.37 -5.09
C ILE A 593 -5.17 5.12 -4.96
N TYR A 594 -4.80 5.96 -5.93
CA TYR A 594 -3.57 6.73 -5.76
C TYR A 594 -3.72 7.88 -4.76
N GLY A 595 -4.94 8.33 -4.48
CA GLY A 595 -5.26 9.49 -3.65
C GLY A 595 -5.50 9.19 -2.17
N GLY A 596 -5.80 7.94 -1.80
CA GLY A 596 -6.19 7.58 -0.44
C GLY A 596 -5.98 6.10 -0.07
N SER A 597 -4.98 5.41 -0.64
CA SER A 597 -4.61 4.06 -0.17
C SER A 597 -3.78 4.14 1.11
N ALA A 598 -4.41 3.81 2.24
CA ALA A 598 -3.74 3.73 3.54
C ALA A 598 -2.47 2.87 3.48
N PRO A 599 -1.38 3.27 4.15
CA PRO A 599 -1.25 4.40 5.09
C PRO A 599 -0.81 5.73 4.44
N SER A 600 -0.76 5.79 3.11
CA SER A 600 -0.08 6.84 2.37
C SER A 600 -1.05 7.83 1.74
N CYS A 601 -1.03 9.07 2.21
CA CYS A 601 -1.84 10.18 1.71
C CYS A 601 -0.96 11.16 0.91
N PRO A 602 -1.19 11.33 -0.40
CA PRO A 602 -0.43 12.24 -1.27
C PRO A 602 -0.88 13.70 -1.19
N TYR A 603 -2.10 13.96 -0.74
CA TYR A 603 -2.52 15.31 -0.43
C TYR A 603 -1.66 15.81 0.73
N THR A 604 -1.27 17.07 0.75
CA THR A 604 -0.41 17.64 1.79
C THR A 604 -0.87 19.06 2.12
N VAL A 605 -0.18 19.70 3.06
CA VAL A 605 -0.47 21.06 3.51
C VAL A 605 0.64 22.03 3.11
N ASN A 606 0.28 23.30 2.99
CA ASN A 606 1.23 24.41 2.87
C ASN A 606 1.89 24.72 4.23
N GLU A 607 2.75 25.74 4.26
CA GLU A 607 3.44 26.19 5.48
C GLU A 607 2.50 26.64 6.62
N ASN A 608 1.29 27.08 6.29
CA ASN A 608 0.26 27.48 7.25
C ASN A 608 -0.58 26.28 7.75
N GLY A 609 -0.27 25.06 7.32
CA GLY A 609 -1.03 23.87 7.68
C GLY A 609 -2.35 23.69 6.91
N HIS A 610 -2.60 24.50 5.88
CA HIS A 610 -3.81 24.39 5.06
C HIS A 610 -3.57 23.50 3.84
N GLY A 611 -4.57 22.70 3.48
CA GLY A 611 -4.53 21.86 2.29
C GLY A 611 -5.86 21.18 2.00
N PRO A 612 -5.91 20.36 0.94
CA PRO A 612 -7.14 19.69 0.54
C PRO A 612 -7.64 18.73 1.62
N ALA A 613 -8.88 18.93 2.09
CA ALA A 613 -9.60 17.89 2.82
C ALA A 613 -10.13 16.87 1.79
N TRP A 614 -9.83 15.58 1.99
CA TRP A 614 -10.14 14.54 1.00
C TRP A 614 -10.99 13.43 1.62
N ALA A 615 -12.02 12.99 0.90
CA ALA A 615 -12.83 11.84 1.29
C ALA A 615 -13.32 11.05 0.07
N ASN A 616 -13.44 9.73 0.23
CA ASN A 616 -14.09 8.83 -0.72
C ASN A 616 -15.25 8.13 0.00
N SER A 617 -16.48 8.37 -0.49
CA SER A 617 -17.67 7.64 -0.05
C SER A 617 -17.75 6.28 -0.79
N LEU A 618 -18.52 6.20 -1.87
CA LEU A 618 -18.66 5.01 -2.69
C LEU A 618 -18.28 5.29 -4.16
N PHE A 619 -18.59 4.34 -5.03
CA PHE A 619 -18.34 4.50 -6.46
C PHE A 619 -19.49 5.28 -7.12
N GLU A 620 -20.71 5.02 -6.70
CA GLU A 620 -21.96 5.47 -7.31
C GLU A 620 -22.47 6.83 -6.82
N ASP A 621 -22.09 7.26 -5.62
CA ASP A 621 -22.74 8.38 -4.89
C ASP A 621 -21.92 9.66 -4.83
N ASN A 622 -20.82 9.74 -5.58
CA ASN A 622 -19.82 10.76 -5.35
C ASN A 622 -20.29 12.19 -5.65
N ALA A 623 -21.24 12.36 -6.58
CA ALA A 623 -21.81 13.68 -6.89
C ALA A 623 -22.66 14.18 -5.73
N GLU A 624 -23.55 13.32 -5.23
CA GLU A 624 -24.43 13.56 -4.10
C GLU A 624 -23.63 13.76 -2.82
N TYR A 625 -22.52 13.04 -2.67
CA TYR A 625 -21.60 13.18 -1.55
C TYR A 625 -20.95 14.58 -1.53
N GLY A 626 -20.42 15.03 -2.67
CA GLY A 626 -19.88 16.38 -2.81
C GLY A 626 -20.94 17.47 -2.67
N PHE A 627 -22.15 17.23 -3.17
CA PHE A 627 -23.28 18.13 -2.97
C PHE A 627 -23.66 18.25 -1.50
N GLY A 628 -23.65 17.15 -0.74
CA GLY A 628 -23.83 17.15 0.71
C GLY A 628 -22.78 18.01 1.43
N MET A 629 -21.52 17.96 1.00
CA MET A 629 -20.47 18.86 1.53
C MET A 629 -20.79 20.33 1.25
N GLU A 630 -21.22 20.68 0.03
CA GLU A 630 -21.59 22.06 -0.32
C GLU A 630 -22.77 22.57 0.51
N LEU A 631 -23.79 21.74 0.73
CA LEU A 631 -24.92 22.08 1.59
C LEU A 631 -24.47 22.35 3.03
N ALA A 632 -23.59 21.51 3.57
CA ALA A 632 -23.04 21.69 4.92
C ALA A 632 -22.23 22.99 5.03
N VAL A 633 -21.32 23.26 4.08
CA VAL A 633 -20.53 24.51 4.04
C VAL A 633 -21.45 25.72 3.94
N THR A 634 -22.47 25.67 3.08
CA THR A 634 -23.44 26.76 2.91
C THR A 634 -24.17 27.05 4.22
N GLN A 635 -24.62 26.01 4.92
CA GLN A 635 -25.32 26.17 6.20
C GLN A 635 -24.40 26.76 7.29
N ILE A 636 -23.15 26.28 7.39
CA ILE A 636 -22.18 26.76 8.37
C ILE A 636 -21.85 28.24 8.10
N ARG A 637 -21.61 28.61 6.84
CA ARG A 637 -21.29 30.00 6.46
C ARG A 637 -22.49 30.93 6.57
N GLY A 638 -23.70 30.43 6.34
CA GLY A 638 -24.94 31.16 6.64
C GLY A 638 -25.05 31.49 8.12
N LYS A 639 -24.80 30.51 8.99
CA LYS A 639 -24.78 30.72 10.45
C LYS A 639 -23.68 31.68 10.87
N LEU A 640 -22.49 31.62 10.27
CA LEU A 640 -21.39 32.55 10.52
C LEU A 640 -21.77 33.99 10.17
N ALA A 641 -22.43 34.19 9.02
CA ALA A 641 -22.94 35.51 8.64
C ALA A 641 -23.99 36.04 9.62
N ASP A 642 -24.86 35.17 10.14
CA ASP A 642 -25.84 35.57 11.17
C ASP A 642 -25.18 35.94 12.50
N LEU A 643 -24.15 35.19 12.92
CA LEU A 643 -23.37 35.52 14.12
C LEU A 643 -22.67 36.87 13.97
N ILE A 644 -22.06 37.13 12.81
CA ILE A 644 -21.43 38.42 12.51
C ILE A 644 -22.45 39.57 12.57
N ARG A 645 -23.66 39.39 12.01
CA ARG A 645 -24.72 40.41 12.11
C ARG A 645 -25.16 40.66 13.56
N GLN A 646 -25.28 39.60 14.36
CA GLN A 646 -25.60 39.73 15.78
C GLN A 646 -24.49 40.44 16.56
N ALA A 647 -23.23 40.16 16.25
CA ALA A 647 -22.09 40.86 16.84
C ALA A 647 -22.10 42.37 16.51
N LEU A 648 -22.39 42.71 15.25
CA LEU A 648 -22.56 44.11 14.83
C LEU A 648 -23.68 44.84 15.59
N GLU A 649 -24.80 44.16 15.86
CA GLU A 649 -25.92 44.72 16.63
C GLU A 649 -25.61 44.89 18.13
N ALA A 650 -24.83 43.98 18.71
CA ALA A 650 -24.40 44.03 20.10
C ALA A 650 -23.39 45.16 20.39
N GLY A 651 -22.73 45.66 19.34
CA GLY A 651 -21.71 46.70 19.42
C GLY A 651 -20.31 46.10 19.55
N VAL A 652 -19.47 46.41 18.56
CA VAL A 652 -18.05 46.00 18.50
C VAL A 652 -17.17 47.22 18.20
N SER A 653 -15.85 47.05 18.31
CA SER A 653 -14.89 48.07 17.90
C SER A 653 -15.10 48.49 16.44
N LYS A 654 -14.61 49.67 16.08
CA LYS A 654 -14.76 50.18 14.71
C LYS A 654 -14.03 49.27 13.72
N GLU A 655 -12.86 48.80 14.12
CA GLU A 655 -11.99 47.92 13.35
C GLU A 655 -12.71 46.58 13.05
N LEU A 656 -13.28 45.94 14.09
CA LEU A 656 -14.08 44.72 13.91
C LEU A 656 -15.31 44.97 13.05
N LYS A 657 -15.97 46.12 13.22
CA LYS A 657 -17.13 46.48 12.40
C LYS A 657 -16.75 46.57 10.92
N ASP A 658 -15.67 47.27 10.59
CA ASP A 658 -15.21 47.45 9.22
C ASP A 658 -14.81 46.09 8.60
N ALA A 659 -14.11 45.23 9.34
CA ALA A 659 -13.75 43.88 8.90
C ALA A 659 -14.97 42.96 8.70
N PHE A 660 -15.96 43.01 9.61
CA PHE A 660 -17.21 42.26 9.49
C PHE A 660 -18.05 42.70 8.29
N GLU A 661 -18.22 44.00 8.07
CA GLU A 661 -18.93 44.53 6.91
C GLU A 661 -18.20 44.19 5.60
N GLY A 662 -16.86 44.28 5.62
CA GLY A 662 -15.99 43.85 4.53
C GLY A 662 -16.17 42.38 4.18
N TRP A 663 -16.16 41.50 5.18
CA TRP A 663 -16.37 40.07 5.00
C TRP A 663 -17.78 39.76 4.50
N LEU A 664 -18.83 40.34 5.08
CA LEU A 664 -20.22 40.10 4.63
C LEU A 664 -20.42 40.46 3.15
N LYS A 665 -19.77 41.53 2.69
CA LYS A 665 -19.81 41.94 1.27
C LYS A 665 -19.03 40.98 0.36
N ASN A 666 -17.96 40.38 0.87
CA ASN A 666 -17.03 39.56 0.10
C ASN A 666 -17.07 38.07 0.45
N MET A 667 -18.03 37.60 1.25
CA MET A 667 -18.05 36.21 1.73
C MET A 667 -18.12 35.20 0.57
N ASN A 668 -18.64 35.61 -0.59
CA ASN A 668 -18.71 34.75 -1.78
C ASN A 668 -17.55 34.97 -2.78
N ASP A 669 -16.61 35.87 -2.47
CA ASP A 669 -15.35 36.05 -3.19
C ASP A 669 -14.20 35.32 -2.49
N ALA A 670 -13.34 34.66 -3.25
CA ALA A 670 -12.28 33.82 -2.66
C ALA A 670 -11.17 34.64 -2.00
N ALA A 671 -10.74 35.75 -2.63
CA ALA A 671 -9.65 36.57 -2.11
C ALA A 671 -10.15 37.45 -0.96
N GLY A 672 -11.27 38.16 -1.18
CA GLY A 672 -11.85 39.06 -0.19
C GLY A 672 -12.31 38.33 1.07
N SER A 673 -12.94 37.16 0.97
CA SER A 673 -13.32 36.40 2.18
C SER A 673 -12.13 35.90 2.99
N LYS A 674 -10.98 35.67 2.35
CA LYS A 674 -9.74 35.26 3.02
C LYS A 674 -9.07 36.44 3.72
N GLU A 675 -8.95 37.57 3.03
CA GLU A 675 -8.37 38.81 3.55
C GLU A 675 -9.10 39.28 4.80
N PHE A 676 -10.41 39.58 4.68
CA PHE A 676 -11.21 40.01 5.84
C PHE A 676 -11.37 38.89 6.88
N GLY A 677 -11.31 37.63 6.47
CA GLY A 677 -11.37 36.50 7.39
C GLY A 677 -10.16 36.44 8.34
N ALA A 678 -8.96 36.66 7.80
CA ALA A 678 -7.74 36.73 8.62
C ALA A 678 -7.76 37.93 9.56
N GLU A 679 -8.17 39.10 9.06
CA GLU A 679 -8.33 40.33 9.86
C GLU A 679 -9.34 40.13 11.00
N ILE A 680 -10.48 39.47 10.74
CA ILE A 680 -11.47 39.15 11.78
C ILE A 680 -10.87 38.29 12.90
N VAL A 681 -10.08 37.26 12.56
CA VAL A 681 -9.48 36.37 13.56
C VAL A 681 -8.51 37.15 14.45
N GLU A 682 -7.59 37.90 13.85
CA GLU A 682 -6.61 38.72 14.57
C GLU A 682 -7.30 39.72 15.51
N LEU A 683 -8.30 40.46 15.01
CA LEU A 683 -9.03 41.44 15.81
C LEU A 683 -9.88 40.82 16.93
N ILE A 684 -10.41 39.60 16.75
CA ILE A 684 -11.15 38.90 17.80
C ILE A 684 -10.19 38.41 18.89
N GLU A 685 -9.04 37.85 18.50
CA GLU A 685 -8.02 37.39 19.45
C GLU A 685 -7.49 38.56 20.30
N ASP A 686 -7.17 39.69 19.66
CA ASP A 686 -6.76 40.92 20.36
C ASP A 686 -7.84 41.42 21.33
N ALA A 687 -9.11 41.40 20.92
CA ALA A 687 -10.22 41.84 21.75
C ALA A 687 -10.50 40.91 22.95
N ILE A 688 -10.20 39.61 22.81
CA ILE A 688 -10.35 38.63 23.90
C ILE A 688 -9.21 38.76 24.92
N ASP A 689 -8.00 39.08 24.46
CA ASP A 689 -6.82 39.23 25.32
C ASP A 689 -6.78 40.58 26.07
N ASP A 690 -7.56 41.57 25.64
CA ASP A 690 -7.68 42.85 26.33
C ASP A 690 -8.63 42.78 27.56
N PRO A 691 -8.10 42.89 28.80
CA PRO A 691 -8.92 42.81 30.02
C PRO A 691 -9.88 43.99 30.19
N GLU A 692 -9.73 45.08 29.43
CA GLU A 692 -10.65 46.22 29.46
C GLU A 692 -11.82 46.08 28.47
N THR A 693 -11.79 45.08 27.58
CA THR A 693 -12.82 44.84 26.57
C THR A 693 -13.88 43.84 27.06
N GLU A 694 -15.17 44.24 27.02
CA GLU A 694 -16.28 43.34 27.30
C GLU A 694 -16.53 42.43 26.09
N VAL A 695 -16.08 41.17 26.18
CA VAL A 695 -16.22 40.18 25.10
C VAL A 695 -17.67 39.69 25.00
N ILE A 696 -18.32 39.95 23.87
CA ILE A 696 -19.64 39.40 23.58
C ILE A 696 -19.55 37.92 23.17
N PRO A 697 -20.51 37.05 23.54
CA PRO A 697 -20.45 35.60 23.28
C PRO A 697 -20.29 35.23 21.80
N GLN A 698 -20.81 36.06 20.90
CA GLN A 698 -20.76 35.83 19.46
C GLN A 698 -19.33 35.79 18.90
N LEU A 699 -18.38 36.50 19.51
CA LEU A 699 -16.99 36.51 19.04
C LEU A 699 -16.34 35.14 19.22
N SER A 700 -16.60 34.46 20.34
CA SER A 700 -16.16 33.08 20.56
C SER A 700 -16.82 32.10 19.59
N ASP A 701 -18.14 32.23 19.37
CA ASP A 701 -18.86 31.39 18.40
C ASP A 701 -18.35 31.59 16.95
N ILE A 702 -17.89 32.79 16.60
CA ILE A 702 -17.25 33.11 15.31
C ILE A 702 -15.87 32.45 15.22
N LEU A 703 -15.05 32.55 16.28
CA LEU A 703 -13.71 31.99 16.31
C LEU A 703 -13.73 30.45 16.21
N ASP A 704 -14.69 29.79 16.86
CA ASP A 704 -14.96 28.34 16.74
C ASP A 704 -15.32 27.88 15.31
N LYS A 705 -15.62 28.83 14.41
CA LYS A 705 -15.96 28.60 12.99
C LYS A 705 -15.08 29.40 12.04
N SER A 706 -13.94 29.88 12.52
CA SER A 706 -13.00 30.71 11.76
C SER A 706 -12.49 30.01 10.51
N ASP A 707 -12.41 28.68 10.54
CA ASP A 707 -12.08 27.86 9.39
C ASP A 707 -13.05 28.05 8.21
N TYR A 708 -14.27 28.53 8.42
CA TYR A 708 -15.26 28.83 7.36
C TYR A 708 -15.34 30.30 6.94
N LEU A 709 -14.52 31.20 7.51
CA LEU A 709 -14.44 32.60 7.05
C LEU A 709 -14.01 32.65 5.58
N THR A 710 -12.93 31.93 5.23
CA THR A 710 -12.50 31.79 3.84
C THR A 710 -13.47 30.91 3.05
N LYS A 711 -13.93 31.39 1.89
CA LYS A 711 -14.80 30.62 0.99
C LYS A 711 -14.15 29.30 0.56
N LYS A 712 -14.80 28.17 0.84
CA LYS A 712 -14.33 26.85 0.41
C LYS A 712 -14.55 26.62 -1.09
N SER A 713 -13.78 25.69 -1.65
CA SER A 713 -13.93 25.22 -3.02
C SER A 713 -14.25 23.73 -3.01
N ILE A 714 -15.51 23.35 -3.27
CA ILE A 714 -15.89 21.94 -3.36
C ILE A 714 -15.50 21.40 -4.74
N TRP A 715 -14.79 20.27 -4.76
CA TRP A 715 -14.38 19.57 -5.96
C TRP A 715 -14.86 18.13 -5.92
N ILE A 716 -15.51 17.70 -7.00
CA ILE A 716 -16.03 16.34 -7.16
C ILE A 716 -15.17 15.64 -8.21
N PHE A 717 -14.26 14.78 -7.76
CA PHE A 717 -13.32 14.05 -8.61
C PHE A 717 -13.83 12.65 -8.90
N GLY A 718 -13.70 12.20 -10.15
CA GLY A 718 -13.94 10.80 -10.51
C GLY A 718 -13.51 10.50 -11.94
N GLY A 719 -13.43 9.21 -12.26
CA GLY A 719 -13.13 8.73 -13.61
C GLY A 719 -14.36 8.71 -14.51
N ASP A 720 -14.14 8.35 -15.77
CA ASP A 720 -15.20 8.20 -16.79
C ASP A 720 -16.25 7.16 -16.39
N GLY A 721 -15.86 5.99 -15.88
CA GLY A 721 -16.83 4.96 -15.46
C GLY A 721 -17.76 5.39 -14.31
N TRP A 722 -17.36 6.36 -13.47
CA TRP A 722 -18.27 6.97 -12.51
C TRP A 722 -19.23 7.93 -13.22
N ALA A 723 -18.67 8.88 -13.96
CA ALA A 723 -19.43 10.00 -14.53
C ALA A 723 -20.39 9.59 -15.65
N TYR A 724 -20.06 8.54 -16.42
CA TYR A 724 -20.85 8.12 -17.59
C TYR A 724 -21.73 6.89 -17.33
N ASP A 725 -21.44 6.12 -16.27
CA ASP A 725 -22.17 4.87 -15.99
C ASP A 725 -22.81 4.92 -14.58
N ILE A 726 -22.11 4.43 -13.56
CA ILE A 726 -22.73 4.04 -12.29
C ILE A 726 -23.23 5.23 -11.46
N GLY A 727 -22.56 6.38 -11.56
CA GLY A 727 -22.93 7.61 -10.86
C GLY A 727 -23.51 8.69 -11.76
N TYR A 728 -23.79 8.39 -13.04
CA TYR A 728 -24.28 9.40 -13.99
C TYR A 728 -25.60 10.03 -13.54
N GLY A 729 -26.54 9.22 -13.03
CA GLY A 729 -27.82 9.73 -12.54
C GLY A 729 -27.73 10.61 -11.28
N GLY A 730 -26.64 10.51 -10.51
CA GLY A 730 -26.35 11.43 -9.41
C GLY A 730 -25.59 12.68 -9.86
N LEU A 731 -24.90 12.61 -11.00
CA LEU A 731 -24.12 13.70 -11.58
C LEU A 731 -24.97 14.68 -12.41
N ASP A 732 -25.96 14.17 -13.14
CA ASP A 732 -26.99 14.97 -13.85
C ASP A 732 -27.85 15.77 -12.85
#